data_AF-A0AAW0NF20-F1
#
_entry.id   AF-A0AAW0NF20-F1
#
_cell.length_a   1.000
_cell.length_b   1.000
_cell.length_c   1.000
_cell.angle_alpha   90.00
_cell.angle_beta   90.00
_cell.angle_gamma   90.00
#
_symmetry.space_group_name_H-M   'P 1'
#
loop_
_entity.id
_entity.type
_entity.pdbx_description
1 polymer ?
#
loop_
_entity_poly.entity_id
_entity_poly.type
_entity_poly.pdbx_seq_one_letter_code
_entity_poly.pdbx_strand_id
1 'polypeptide(L)'
;MVSNAKNQHQQSDSILPQISSKGTLNNFQTHTDERPKPAQQFAMRFGATLDKVSVSRNNKIFSNKLEKEKEYEGLRLPMTPAEALKNFQDRLTEFEQEEIMDYAEIWYLGLGAQKIEGSQVKTQLRFNVLILFQVLHDHIGYRFEVLEVIGKGSFGQVLKCLDHKNNELVAIKVIRNKKRFHHQALVELKILDVLKKKDKDNLHNVIHMKEYFYFRNHLCISFELLGVNLYELIKKNNFQGFSLALIRRFTHALLRCLQMLHKEKIIHCDLKPENILLSQRGPGNIKVVDFGSSCYEQQRVYTYIQSRFYRSPEVILGHPYSMAIDMWSLGCILAELYTGYPCSLERLGSHQAMTPDEGLQHQWILEGNFNKVRPRTRPTVKKTNDSSTNIDSSNDNKKLNCNKPVVKAPSDPTANDKQKQESSTERLRPIGASAEEEVCEHNTSNKQQEGERPVHIIIKPQEEVGTDRDDSEEPSALPPIVQRGRSSSSGIAATVFGATGFLGRYVVNRLGRIGSQIVVPHRCDQYDVMYLRPMGDLGQIIFMEWDARDKDSIKRALEHSNVVINLVGEEWETRNYSFQDVFVTIPQQIAQAAREAGITKFVHMSHLNADIRSPSKYLRNKAVGETAVRDVFPEAIIMKPAEMFGREDRFFNYYANMRWFGNAVPLMALGKKTVKQPVHVVDVAKAIINAVRDPDANGKTYALVGPNRYLLHDLVEYIYAVAHRPFVPYPCPRPLYHLAAKMFSMNPFEPWTTPDKVDRFHLTDMKYPGLPGLEDLGITPSSVEQRAIEILRRHRRFRYLEADNRIPLNRDLSDTRDSRCLTKDYPKDLPTLSVILIFLNEAPSVIKRAIRSIIDRTPQHLLREIILVDDYSTNNDLMSVLQEYIDEIHTEKPGIIKMVRHQKQMGLSQARNTGWKQAAADVVAVLDAHVEATQGWAEPLLARIKADRTVVVSPVFDKVHFDDLHVEKYSPSAHGFDWALWCIYESFRPEWNNDESQPVKSPSLMGIFAADRVFLKEIGGLDGGMNVYGGENVELGVHVWLCGGSVEVVPCSKLAHIERAHKPYALDLGIHMKRNALRVAETWFDQYKKNVLIAWNLPQQDYGIDVGDISERKELKKKLKCKPFKWYLENVYPSLMIWDNIMGYGTLKNSLFEKYCLDQGPTPGTTPVLYKCHYQNSQHCYYNTEGEVLVGGISSHSYEHNRCLVDLGKGNTPSLLDCPMARTKRLHMLWDFKQVRPLAL
;
A
#
# COMPACT_ATOMS: atom_id res chain seq x y z
N MET A 1 -27.31 62.06 20.22
CA MET A 1 -28.47 62.34 19.34
C MET A 1 -29.18 60.99 19.14
N VAL A 2 -30.34 60.74 19.74
CA VAL A 2 -31.67 61.32 19.41
C VAL A 2 -32.11 60.82 18.02
N SER A 3 -32.68 59.60 17.90
CA SER A 3 -34.11 59.21 18.08
C SER A 3 -34.87 59.17 16.73
N ASN A 4 -35.98 58.44 16.49
CA ASN A 4 -36.80 57.62 17.40
C ASN A 4 -37.73 56.62 16.64
N ALA A 5 -38.03 55.47 17.27
CA ALA A 5 -39.28 54.68 17.22
C ALA A 5 -39.85 54.20 15.83
N LYS A 6 -40.75 53.20 15.72
CA LYS A 6 -41.65 52.47 16.65
C LYS A 6 -41.61 50.94 16.32
N ASN A 7 -42.38 49.98 16.87
CA ASN A 7 -43.53 50.01 17.82
C ASN A 7 -43.67 48.69 18.65
N GLN A 8 -44.70 48.67 19.50
CA GLN A 8 -45.38 47.57 20.21
C GLN A 8 -45.89 46.41 19.30
N HIS A 9 -46.26 45.20 19.77
CA HIS A 9 -46.40 44.58 21.12
C HIS A 9 -46.25 43.01 21.00
N GLN A 10 -46.62 42.07 21.89
CA GLN A 10 -47.48 42.09 23.09
C GLN A 10 -47.03 41.18 24.27
N GLN A 11 -47.49 39.92 24.34
CA GLN A 11 -47.53 38.98 25.50
C GLN A 11 -47.45 37.52 24.98
N SER A 12 -47.16 36.45 25.74
CA SER A 12 -47.19 36.22 27.21
C SER A 12 -46.17 35.15 27.68
N ASP A 13 -45.54 35.40 28.85
CA ASP A 13 -45.38 34.55 30.06
C ASP A 13 -45.02 33.04 30.03
N SER A 14 -44.37 32.43 31.05
CA SER A 14 -43.24 32.86 31.92
C SER A 14 -42.65 31.69 32.77
N ILE A 15 -41.31 31.63 32.88
CA ILE A 15 -40.48 31.48 34.10
C ILE A 15 -40.72 30.32 35.13
N LEU A 16 -39.85 29.28 35.07
CA LEU A 16 -39.13 28.57 36.20
C LEU A 16 -40.00 27.99 37.40
N PRO A 17 -39.47 27.50 38.57
CA PRO A 17 -38.10 27.15 39.01
C PRO A 17 -37.92 25.78 39.77
N GLN A 18 -36.64 25.38 39.96
CA GLN A 18 -35.96 24.81 41.17
C GLN A 18 -36.50 23.66 42.10
N ILE A 19 -35.49 22.97 42.71
CA ILE A 19 -35.37 22.52 44.14
C ILE A 19 -35.89 21.13 44.62
N SER A 20 -34.95 20.17 44.63
CA SER A 20 -34.36 19.41 45.78
C SER A 20 -35.12 18.42 46.71
N SER A 21 -34.35 17.39 47.10
CA SER A 21 -34.16 16.83 48.46
C SER A 21 -34.93 15.58 48.94
N LYS A 22 -34.28 14.92 49.92
CA LYS A 22 -34.68 13.79 50.79
C LYS A 22 -34.76 12.39 50.13
N GLY A 23 -34.34 11.29 50.79
CA GLY A 23 -33.50 11.22 52.00
C GLY A 23 -33.75 10.00 52.91
N THR A 24 -32.70 9.20 53.10
CA THR A 24 -32.39 8.37 54.30
C THR A 24 -33.29 7.18 54.66
N LEU A 25 -32.67 6.00 54.78
CA LEU A 25 -32.76 4.96 55.84
C LEU A 25 -32.37 3.60 55.20
N ASN A 26 -31.17 3.04 55.41
CA ASN A 26 -30.54 2.47 56.62
C ASN A 26 -31.02 1.06 57.01
N ASN A 27 -30.07 0.12 56.87
CA ASN A 27 -29.53 -0.75 57.93
C ASN A 27 -29.83 -2.27 57.95
N PHE A 28 -28.69 -3.02 57.95
CA PHE A 28 -28.39 -4.26 58.69
C PHE A 28 -29.08 -5.56 58.24
N GLN A 29 -28.55 -6.76 58.53
CA GLN A 29 -27.18 -7.33 58.57
C GLN A 29 -27.31 -8.86 58.86
N THR A 30 -26.20 -9.62 58.86
CA THR A 30 -26.10 -11.04 59.33
C THR A 30 -26.86 -12.13 58.55
N HIS A 31 -26.49 -13.42 58.55
CA HIS A 31 -25.17 -14.10 58.41
C HIS A 31 -25.44 -15.61 58.15
N THR A 32 -24.39 -16.42 57.90
CA THR A 32 -24.37 -17.87 57.60
C THR A 32 -24.91 -18.24 56.21
N ASP A 33 -24.26 -18.94 55.29
CA ASP A 33 -23.16 -19.94 55.21
C ASP A 33 -23.71 -21.27 54.67
N GLU A 34 -23.41 -21.58 53.40
CA GLU A 34 -22.55 -22.72 53.04
C GLU A 34 -22.18 -22.69 51.53
N ARG A 35 -21.32 -23.62 51.09
CA ARG A 35 -20.75 -23.75 49.73
C ARG A 35 -21.27 -25.07 49.07
N PRO A 36 -21.12 -25.33 47.74
CA PRO A 36 -20.18 -24.71 46.78
C PRO A 36 -20.72 -24.36 45.37
N LYS A 37 -19.81 -23.82 44.54
CA LYS A 37 -19.89 -23.61 43.07
C LYS A 37 -19.80 -24.95 42.29
N PRO A 38 -20.10 -25.06 40.96
CA PRO A 38 -19.89 -24.01 39.93
C PRO A 38 -20.93 -23.89 38.79
N ALA A 39 -20.57 -23.11 37.76
CA ALA A 39 -21.17 -23.00 36.42
C ALA A 39 -22.52 -22.24 36.28
N GLN A 40 -22.50 -20.91 36.42
CA GLN A 40 -23.58 -20.05 35.89
C GLN A 40 -23.53 -19.97 34.35
N GLN A 41 -24.62 -20.34 33.68
CA GLN A 41 -24.90 -19.88 32.32
C GLN A 41 -25.28 -18.39 32.37
N PHE A 42 -24.45 -17.51 31.80
CA PHE A 42 -24.83 -16.11 31.60
C PHE A 42 -25.69 -15.95 30.33
N ALA A 43 -27.01 -15.98 30.52
CA ALA A 43 -27.97 -15.69 29.46
C ALA A 43 -27.93 -14.21 29.07
N MET A 44 -27.38 -13.88 27.90
CA MET A 44 -27.45 -12.52 27.35
C MET A 44 -28.83 -12.22 26.76
N ARG A 45 -29.39 -11.06 27.10
CA ARG A 45 -30.68 -10.56 26.60
C ARG A 45 -30.61 -10.16 25.12
N PHE A 46 -30.87 -11.10 24.22
CA PHE A 46 -31.26 -10.83 22.82
C PHE A 46 -32.50 -11.65 22.43
N GLY A 47 -33.62 -11.40 23.13
CA GLY A 47 -34.88 -12.10 22.91
C GLY A 47 -36.10 -11.24 23.25
N ALA A 48 -36.42 -10.26 22.38
CA ALA A 48 -37.67 -9.49 22.46
C ALA A 48 -38.11 -8.75 21.16
N THR A 49 -37.48 -8.97 19.98
CA THR A 49 -37.77 -8.15 18.77
C THR A 49 -37.75 -8.86 17.41
N LEU A 50 -37.45 -10.17 17.30
CA LEU A 50 -37.32 -10.86 16.00
C LEU A 50 -38.55 -11.66 15.54
N ASP A 51 -39.47 -12.02 16.42
CA ASP A 51 -40.58 -12.97 16.14
C ASP A 51 -41.90 -12.31 15.67
N LYS A 52 -41.84 -11.22 14.90
CA LYS A 52 -43.06 -10.57 14.33
C LYS A 52 -43.07 -10.31 12.82
N VAL A 53 -42.03 -10.68 12.08
CA VAL A 53 -41.94 -10.43 10.62
C VAL A 53 -42.12 -11.71 9.77
N SER A 54 -41.90 -12.90 10.34
CA SER A 54 -41.98 -14.19 9.64
C SER A 54 -43.36 -14.84 9.64
N VAL A 55 -44.15 -14.69 10.70
CA VAL A 55 -45.40 -15.47 10.90
C VAL A 55 -46.58 -14.97 10.04
N SER A 56 -46.70 -13.65 9.86
CA SER A 56 -47.87 -13.04 9.19
C SER A 56 -48.03 -13.43 7.71
N ARG A 57 -46.94 -13.74 7.01
CA ARG A 57 -47.00 -14.15 5.59
C ARG A 57 -47.58 -15.56 5.38
N ASN A 58 -47.42 -16.48 6.32
CA ASN A 58 -47.94 -17.85 6.16
C ASN A 58 -49.47 -17.88 6.16
N ASN A 59 -50.13 -17.08 7.01
CA ASN A 59 -51.59 -17.01 7.06
C ASN A 59 -52.19 -16.48 5.74
N LYS A 60 -51.50 -15.57 5.04
CA LYS A 60 -51.96 -15.04 3.75
C LYS A 60 -51.68 -15.98 2.56
N ILE A 61 -50.76 -16.93 2.71
CA ILE A 61 -50.60 -18.03 1.74
C ILE A 61 -51.68 -19.10 1.99
N PHE A 62 -52.02 -19.38 3.25
CA PHE A 62 -53.11 -20.28 3.60
C PHE A 62 -54.50 -19.75 3.15
N SER A 63 -54.79 -18.46 3.29
CA SER A 63 -56.06 -17.89 2.78
C SER A 63 -56.21 -18.06 1.27
N ASN A 64 -55.16 -17.77 0.51
CA ASN A 64 -55.18 -17.91 -0.95
C ASN A 64 -55.17 -19.38 -1.41
N LYS A 65 -54.86 -20.34 -0.54
CA LYS A 65 -55.00 -21.77 -0.84
C LYS A 65 -56.47 -22.18 -0.89
N LEU A 66 -57.29 -21.74 0.08
CA LEU A 66 -58.74 -21.96 0.11
C LEU A 66 -59.50 -21.31 -1.07
N GLU A 67 -58.93 -20.27 -1.69
CA GLU A 67 -59.51 -19.67 -2.90
C GLU A 67 -59.08 -20.40 -4.18
N LYS A 68 -57.83 -20.86 -4.27
CA LYS A 68 -57.33 -21.62 -5.43
C LYS A 68 -57.85 -23.05 -5.53
N GLU A 69 -58.15 -23.69 -4.40
CA GLU A 69 -58.73 -25.04 -4.38
C GLU A 69 -60.11 -25.11 -5.10
N LYS A 70 -60.74 -23.95 -5.38
CA LYS A 70 -61.99 -23.82 -6.13
C LYS A 70 -61.86 -23.89 -7.66
N GLU A 71 -60.71 -23.55 -8.26
CA GLU A 71 -60.56 -23.61 -9.73
C GLU A 71 -60.36 -25.04 -10.27
N TYR A 72 -60.00 -25.98 -9.39
CA TYR A 72 -59.80 -27.40 -9.72
C TYR A 72 -60.68 -28.32 -8.86
N GLU A 73 -61.76 -27.77 -8.27
CA GLU A 73 -62.60 -28.44 -7.28
C GLU A 73 -63.28 -29.68 -7.88
N GLY A 74 -62.91 -30.87 -7.41
CA GLY A 74 -63.39 -32.16 -7.93
C GLY A 74 -62.52 -32.83 -9.00
N LEU A 75 -61.45 -32.20 -9.47
CA LEU A 75 -60.47 -32.81 -10.39
C LEU A 75 -59.31 -33.47 -9.63
N ARG A 76 -58.82 -34.60 -10.15
CA ARG A 76 -57.66 -35.32 -9.58
C ARG A 76 -56.38 -34.88 -10.28
N LEU A 77 -55.42 -34.35 -9.52
CA LEU A 77 -54.07 -34.06 -10.01
C LEU A 77 -53.14 -35.28 -9.82
N PRO A 78 -52.17 -35.53 -10.73
CA PRO A 78 -52.01 -34.85 -12.02
C PRO A 78 -53.11 -35.22 -13.01
N MET A 79 -53.48 -34.28 -13.87
CA MET A 79 -54.33 -34.53 -15.05
C MET A 79 -53.47 -34.98 -16.23
N THR A 80 -54.06 -35.71 -17.17
CA THR A 80 -53.49 -35.90 -18.51
C THR A 80 -53.70 -34.66 -19.38
N PRO A 81 -52.90 -34.44 -20.46
CA PRO A 81 -53.15 -33.36 -21.43
C PRO A 81 -54.55 -33.40 -22.03
N ALA A 82 -55.09 -34.60 -22.30
CA ALA A 82 -56.43 -34.78 -22.84
C ALA A 82 -57.53 -34.30 -21.87
N GLU A 83 -57.36 -34.51 -20.56
CA GLU A 83 -58.28 -33.99 -19.54
C GLU A 83 -58.11 -32.47 -19.35
N ALA A 84 -56.87 -31.98 -19.37
CA ALA A 84 -56.58 -30.55 -19.27
C ALA A 84 -57.17 -29.76 -20.45
N LEU A 85 -57.02 -30.26 -21.69
CA LEU A 85 -57.69 -29.70 -22.87
C LEU A 85 -59.21 -29.81 -22.74
N LYS A 86 -59.77 -31.01 -22.48
CA LYS A 86 -61.22 -31.22 -22.37
C LYS A 86 -61.90 -30.25 -21.39
N ASN A 87 -61.24 -29.90 -20.29
CA ASN A 87 -61.81 -29.07 -19.23
C ASN A 87 -61.45 -27.57 -19.33
N PHE A 88 -60.37 -27.20 -20.04
CA PHE A 88 -59.82 -25.83 -20.01
C PHE A 88 -59.28 -25.30 -21.36
N GLN A 89 -59.58 -25.94 -22.50
CA GLN A 89 -59.09 -25.52 -23.82
C GLN A 89 -59.41 -24.04 -24.15
N ASP A 90 -60.57 -23.55 -23.72
CA ASP A 90 -61.02 -22.16 -23.87
C ASP A 90 -60.18 -21.13 -23.09
N ARG A 91 -59.43 -21.58 -22.07
CA ARG A 91 -58.56 -20.76 -21.22
C ARG A 91 -57.06 -20.96 -21.50
N LEU A 92 -56.71 -21.68 -22.57
CA LEU A 92 -55.33 -21.93 -23.02
C LEU A 92 -55.09 -21.30 -24.40
N THR A 93 -53.94 -20.65 -24.61
CA THR A 93 -53.59 -20.12 -25.93
C THR A 93 -53.36 -21.24 -26.94
N GLU A 94 -53.51 -20.98 -28.25
CA GLU A 94 -53.30 -21.99 -29.31
C GLU A 94 -51.94 -22.69 -29.19
N PHE A 95 -50.88 -21.94 -28.86
CA PHE A 95 -49.54 -22.49 -28.63
C PHE A 95 -49.46 -23.39 -27.39
N GLU A 96 -50.21 -23.09 -26.32
CA GLU A 96 -50.30 -23.97 -25.14
C GLU A 96 -51.15 -25.21 -25.42
N GLN A 97 -52.16 -25.13 -26.30
CA GLN A 97 -52.94 -26.29 -26.71
C GLN A 97 -52.11 -27.31 -27.51
N GLU A 98 -51.08 -26.86 -28.23
CA GLU A 98 -50.05 -27.73 -28.82
C GLU A 98 -49.02 -28.17 -27.77
N GLU A 99 -48.38 -27.23 -27.07
CA GLU A 99 -47.27 -27.49 -26.14
C GLU A 99 -47.65 -28.41 -24.96
N ILE A 100 -48.91 -28.41 -24.52
CA ILE A 100 -49.37 -29.27 -23.41
C ILE A 100 -49.29 -30.76 -23.74
N MET A 101 -49.33 -31.14 -25.03
CA MET A 101 -49.28 -32.53 -25.47
C MET A 101 -47.89 -33.18 -25.30
N ASP A 102 -46.83 -32.38 -25.14
CA ASP A 102 -45.47 -32.86 -24.86
C ASP A 102 -45.28 -33.34 -23.39
N TYR A 103 -46.28 -33.15 -22.51
CA TYR A 103 -46.17 -33.40 -21.06
C TYR A 103 -47.01 -34.59 -20.61
N ALA A 104 -46.42 -35.53 -19.87
CA ALA A 104 -47.13 -36.71 -19.37
C ALA A 104 -48.02 -36.44 -18.13
N GLU A 105 -47.74 -35.37 -17.37
CA GLU A 105 -48.46 -35.02 -16.14
C GLU A 105 -48.70 -33.50 -16.09
N ILE A 106 -49.94 -33.08 -15.91
CA ILE A 106 -50.35 -31.68 -15.77
C ILE A 106 -50.72 -31.41 -14.30
N TRP A 107 -49.99 -30.49 -13.66
CA TRP A 107 -50.17 -30.11 -12.25
C TRP A 107 -50.67 -28.67 -12.07
N TYR A 108 -50.33 -27.75 -12.97
CA TYR A 108 -50.74 -26.34 -12.90
C TYR A 108 -50.76 -25.67 -14.29
N LEU A 109 -51.86 -25.00 -14.64
CA LEU A 109 -52.07 -24.41 -15.98
C LEU A 109 -51.88 -22.88 -16.03
N GLY A 110 -51.99 -22.18 -14.90
CA GLY A 110 -51.91 -20.71 -14.85
C GLY A 110 -53.13 -20.00 -15.46
N LEU A 111 -54.33 -20.56 -15.28
CA LEU A 111 -55.58 -20.13 -15.95
C LEU A 111 -56.04 -18.69 -15.61
N GLY A 112 -55.52 -18.10 -14.54
CA GLY A 112 -55.76 -16.70 -14.14
C GLY A 112 -54.65 -15.71 -14.54
N ALA A 113 -53.61 -16.17 -15.24
CA ALA A 113 -52.48 -15.33 -15.64
C ALA A 113 -52.76 -14.57 -16.94
N GLN A 114 -52.15 -13.38 -17.10
CA GLN A 114 -52.21 -12.62 -18.35
C GLN A 114 -51.26 -13.21 -19.39
N LYS A 115 -51.74 -14.24 -20.10
CA LYS A 115 -51.03 -14.93 -21.19
C LYS A 115 -50.62 -13.95 -22.31
N ILE A 116 -49.56 -14.28 -23.04
CA ILE A 116 -49.03 -13.48 -24.15
C ILE A 116 -49.25 -14.26 -25.46
N GLU A 117 -50.13 -13.76 -26.32
CA GLU A 117 -50.48 -14.40 -27.59
C GLU A 117 -49.33 -14.43 -28.61
N GLY A 118 -49.17 -15.57 -29.29
CA GLY A 118 -48.10 -15.78 -30.28
C GLY A 118 -48.19 -14.90 -31.54
N SER A 119 -49.34 -14.28 -31.79
CA SER A 119 -49.61 -13.43 -32.95
C SER A 119 -48.67 -12.22 -33.05
N GLN A 120 -48.32 -11.59 -31.92
CA GLN A 120 -47.52 -10.37 -31.86
C GLN A 120 -46.00 -10.59 -32.06
N VAL A 121 -45.53 -11.84 -32.09
CA VAL A 121 -44.09 -12.17 -31.97
C VAL A 121 -43.28 -11.87 -33.24
N LYS A 122 -43.91 -11.74 -34.42
CA LYS A 122 -43.22 -11.89 -35.72
C LYS A 122 -42.28 -10.75 -36.15
N THR A 123 -42.41 -9.51 -35.67
CA THR A 123 -41.81 -8.35 -36.41
C THR A 123 -40.76 -7.49 -35.66
N GLN A 124 -40.75 -7.41 -34.32
CA GLN A 124 -39.82 -6.48 -33.61
C GLN A 124 -39.06 -7.03 -32.38
N LEU A 125 -39.41 -8.20 -31.83
CA LEU A 125 -38.92 -8.65 -30.51
C LEU A 125 -37.83 -9.75 -30.51
N ARG A 126 -36.95 -9.77 -31.54
CA ARG A 126 -35.85 -10.75 -31.68
C ARG A 126 -34.76 -10.72 -30.58
N PHE A 127 -34.91 -9.95 -29.50
CA PHE A 127 -33.84 -9.72 -28.51
C PHE A 127 -34.13 -10.05 -27.04
N ASN A 128 -35.38 -10.25 -26.60
CA ASN A 128 -35.70 -10.52 -25.17
C ASN A 128 -36.89 -11.47 -24.93
N VAL A 129 -36.74 -12.74 -25.31
CA VAL A 129 -37.74 -13.83 -25.05
C VAL A 129 -38.00 -14.06 -23.54
N LEU A 130 -37.07 -13.65 -22.67
CA LEU A 130 -37.18 -13.74 -21.20
C LEU A 130 -38.34 -12.94 -20.57
N ILE A 131 -39.02 -12.09 -21.35
CA ILE A 131 -40.22 -11.36 -20.91
C ILE A 131 -41.39 -12.32 -20.70
N LEU A 132 -41.52 -13.38 -21.53
CA LEU A 132 -42.57 -14.40 -21.39
C LEU A 132 -42.54 -15.10 -20.02
N PHE A 133 -41.35 -15.22 -19.43
CA PHE A 133 -41.10 -15.87 -18.13
C PHE A 133 -41.28 -14.92 -16.93
N GLN A 134 -41.93 -13.75 -17.11
CA GLN A 134 -42.16 -12.76 -16.04
C GLN A 134 -43.65 -12.53 -15.74
N VAL A 135 -44.55 -13.25 -16.41
CA VAL A 135 -45.99 -13.24 -16.10
C VAL A 135 -46.18 -13.89 -14.72
N LEU A 136 -46.78 -13.16 -13.78
CA LEU A 136 -47.05 -13.68 -12.44
C LEU A 136 -48.25 -14.63 -12.47
N HIS A 137 -48.18 -15.67 -11.64
CA HIS A 137 -49.12 -16.79 -11.56
C HIS A 137 -49.25 -17.65 -12.84
N ASP A 138 -48.39 -17.42 -13.84
CA ASP A 138 -48.29 -18.30 -15.02
C ASP A 138 -47.51 -19.59 -14.71
N HIS A 139 -47.62 -20.58 -15.58
CA HIS A 139 -46.95 -21.87 -15.44
C HIS A 139 -45.54 -21.88 -16.06
N ILE A 140 -44.70 -22.79 -15.56
CA ILE A 140 -43.50 -23.29 -16.25
C ILE A 140 -43.60 -24.81 -16.31
N GLY A 141 -43.54 -25.37 -17.52
CA GLY A 141 -43.63 -26.81 -17.78
C GLY A 141 -44.85 -27.49 -17.12
N TYR A 142 -46.00 -26.81 -17.14
CA TYR A 142 -47.28 -27.27 -16.56
C TYR A 142 -47.23 -27.76 -15.09
N ARG A 143 -46.23 -27.31 -14.32
CA ARG A 143 -45.98 -27.78 -12.94
C ARG A 143 -45.61 -26.70 -11.94
N PHE A 144 -44.82 -25.71 -12.35
CA PHE A 144 -44.35 -24.66 -11.46
C PHE A 144 -45.14 -23.36 -11.69
N GLU A 145 -45.69 -22.77 -10.64
CA GLU A 145 -46.33 -21.45 -10.69
C GLU A 145 -45.31 -20.34 -10.39
N VAL A 146 -45.20 -19.33 -11.25
CA VAL A 146 -44.31 -18.16 -11.04
C VAL A 146 -44.89 -17.21 -9.99
N LEU A 147 -44.17 -16.98 -8.88
CA LEU A 147 -44.64 -16.13 -7.78
C LEU A 147 -43.95 -14.75 -7.71
N GLU A 148 -42.63 -14.69 -7.88
CA GLU A 148 -41.86 -13.44 -7.88
C GLU A 148 -40.50 -13.61 -8.58
N VAL A 149 -40.00 -12.54 -9.22
CA VAL A 149 -38.67 -12.54 -9.86
C VAL A 149 -37.62 -12.13 -8.82
N ILE A 150 -36.86 -13.11 -8.31
CA ILE A 150 -35.91 -12.90 -7.21
C ILE A 150 -34.49 -12.52 -7.66
N GLY A 151 -34.15 -12.66 -8.95
CA GLY A 151 -32.86 -12.25 -9.49
C GLY A 151 -32.87 -12.00 -11.01
N LYS A 152 -32.03 -11.08 -11.47
CA LYS A 152 -31.78 -10.79 -12.90
C LYS A 152 -30.28 -10.57 -13.10
N GLY A 153 -29.67 -11.24 -14.07
CA GLY A 153 -28.21 -11.20 -14.28
C GLY A 153 -27.80 -11.40 -15.74
N SER A 154 -26.49 -11.47 -15.98
CA SER A 154 -25.90 -11.71 -17.31
C SER A 154 -26.36 -13.04 -17.92
N PHE A 155 -26.30 -14.12 -17.12
CA PHE A 155 -26.58 -15.50 -17.54
C PHE A 155 -28.07 -15.83 -17.71
N GLY A 156 -28.97 -15.06 -17.11
CA GLY A 156 -30.39 -15.41 -17.05
C GLY A 156 -31.18 -14.58 -16.04
N GLN A 157 -32.30 -15.14 -15.59
CA GLN A 157 -33.10 -14.64 -14.47
C GLN A 157 -33.44 -15.77 -13.51
N VAL A 158 -33.67 -15.43 -12.24
CA VAL A 158 -34.06 -16.39 -11.20
C VAL A 158 -35.46 -16.05 -10.73
N LEU A 159 -36.35 -17.03 -10.83
CA LEU A 159 -37.74 -16.95 -10.42
C LEU A 159 -37.92 -17.73 -9.12
N LYS A 160 -38.78 -17.27 -8.23
CA LYS A 160 -39.33 -18.09 -7.16
C LYS A 160 -40.66 -18.66 -7.63
N CYS A 161 -40.81 -19.97 -7.52
CA CYS A 161 -42.01 -20.68 -7.95
C CYS A 161 -42.55 -21.59 -6.85
N LEU A 162 -43.84 -21.92 -6.94
CA LEU A 162 -44.46 -23.03 -6.22
C LEU A 162 -44.46 -24.26 -7.14
N ASP A 163 -43.85 -25.35 -6.70
CA ASP A 163 -43.93 -26.65 -7.36
C ASP A 163 -45.20 -27.36 -6.91
N HIS A 164 -46.19 -27.48 -7.80
CA HIS A 164 -47.48 -28.12 -7.48
C HIS A 164 -47.40 -29.65 -7.40
N LYS A 165 -46.34 -30.29 -7.92
CA LYS A 165 -46.13 -31.76 -7.78
C LYS A 165 -45.68 -32.15 -6.38
N ASN A 166 -44.79 -31.35 -5.79
CA ASN A 166 -44.20 -31.60 -4.47
C ASN A 166 -44.76 -30.67 -3.36
N ASN A 167 -45.64 -29.72 -3.71
CA ASN A 167 -46.21 -28.69 -2.84
C ASN A 167 -45.15 -27.91 -2.04
N GLU A 168 -44.11 -27.43 -2.73
CA GLU A 168 -42.98 -26.73 -2.10
C GLU A 168 -42.48 -25.51 -2.89
N LEU A 169 -41.81 -24.58 -2.20
CA LEU A 169 -41.22 -23.40 -2.81
C LEU A 169 -39.80 -23.66 -3.33
N VAL A 170 -39.57 -23.32 -4.60
CA VAL A 170 -38.32 -23.53 -5.33
C VAL A 170 -37.79 -22.23 -5.95
N ALA A 171 -36.50 -22.20 -6.25
CA ALA A 171 -35.87 -21.16 -7.06
C ALA A 171 -35.48 -21.74 -8.43
N ILE A 172 -35.99 -21.17 -9.53
CA ILE A 172 -35.74 -21.64 -10.90
C ILE A 172 -34.86 -20.62 -11.63
N LYS A 173 -33.64 -21.03 -11.99
CA LYS A 173 -32.69 -20.26 -12.82
C LYS A 173 -32.97 -20.54 -14.29
N VAL A 174 -33.51 -19.55 -15.01
CA VAL A 174 -33.81 -19.61 -16.45
C VAL A 174 -32.66 -18.99 -17.22
N ILE A 175 -31.88 -19.82 -17.91
CA ILE A 175 -30.68 -19.42 -18.67
C ILE A 175 -31.07 -18.74 -19.99
N ARG A 176 -30.32 -17.70 -20.41
CA ARG A 176 -30.58 -17.05 -21.71
C ARG A 176 -30.28 -18.00 -22.87
N ASN A 177 -31.21 -18.16 -23.82
CA ASN A 177 -30.99 -18.92 -25.04
C ASN A 177 -30.01 -18.20 -26.02
N LYS A 178 -28.71 -18.35 -25.76
CA LYS A 178 -27.60 -18.04 -26.67
C LYS A 178 -26.49 -19.09 -26.48
N LYS A 179 -25.86 -19.53 -27.58
CA LYS A 179 -24.86 -20.63 -27.58
C LYS A 179 -23.79 -20.52 -26.48
N ARG A 180 -23.22 -19.31 -26.25
CA ARG A 180 -22.21 -19.08 -25.19
C ARG A 180 -22.75 -19.37 -23.78
N PHE A 181 -23.91 -18.81 -23.43
CA PHE A 181 -24.51 -19.01 -22.11
C PHE A 181 -25.02 -20.44 -21.92
N HIS A 182 -25.50 -21.08 -22.99
CA HIS A 182 -25.91 -22.48 -22.95
C HIS A 182 -24.72 -23.41 -22.66
N HIS A 183 -23.60 -23.26 -23.37
CA HIS A 183 -22.39 -24.05 -23.13
C HIS A 183 -21.84 -23.86 -21.71
N GLN A 184 -21.86 -22.61 -21.20
CA GLN A 184 -21.45 -22.29 -19.84
C GLN A 184 -22.38 -22.93 -18.78
N ALA A 185 -23.69 -22.95 -19.01
CA ALA A 185 -24.65 -23.61 -18.11
C ALA A 185 -24.51 -25.15 -18.09
N LEU A 186 -24.00 -25.78 -19.16
CA LEU A 186 -23.66 -27.21 -19.15
C LEU A 186 -22.45 -27.51 -18.23
N VAL A 187 -21.49 -26.57 -18.12
CA VAL A 187 -20.40 -26.66 -17.14
C VAL A 187 -20.92 -26.48 -15.71
N GLU A 188 -21.82 -25.51 -15.49
CA GLU A 188 -22.50 -25.31 -14.20
C GLU A 188 -23.26 -26.57 -13.76
N LEU A 189 -24.04 -27.20 -14.66
CA LEU A 189 -24.75 -28.46 -14.36
C LEU A 189 -23.80 -29.59 -13.96
N LYS A 190 -22.69 -29.76 -14.69
CA LYS A 190 -21.68 -30.79 -14.37
C LYS A 190 -21.05 -30.56 -12.98
N ILE A 191 -20.80 -29.31 -12.61
CA ILE A 191 -20.31 -28.93 -11.29
C ILE A 191 -21.38 -29.22 -10.22
N LEU A 192 -22.63 -28.77 -10.42
CA LEU A 192 -23.73 -28.94 -9.47
C LEU A 192 -24.08 -30.42 -9.18
N ASP A 193 -24.02 -31.30 -10.19
CA ASP A 193 -24.23 -32.74 -10.02
C ASP A 193 -23.13 -33.39 -9.14
N VAL A 194 -21.86 -33.00 -9.33
CA VAL A 194 -20.76 -33.45 -8.46
C VAL A 194 -20.97 -32.95 -7.02
N LEU A 195 -21.29 -31.66 -6.84
CA LEU A 195 -21.51 -31.08 -5.52
C LEU A 195 -22.67 -31.76 -4.77
N LYS A 196 -23.81 -31.98 -5.45
CA LYS A 196 -24.97 -32.72 -4.93
C LYS A 196 -24.63 -34.15 -4.49
N LYS A 197 -23.71 -34.81 -5.19
CA LYS A 197 -23.25 -36.18 -4.85
C LYS A 197 -22.29 -36.21 -3.65
N LYS A 198 -21.68 -35.08 -3.30
CA LYS A 198 -20.67 -34.94 -2.23
C LYS A 198 -21.26 -34.38 -0.93
N ASP A 199 -22.10 -33.35 -0.98
CA ASP A 199 -22.72 -32.73 0.21
C ASP A 199 -24.08 -33.34 0.60
N LYS A 200 -24.19 -34.68 0.56
CA LYS A 200 -25.45 -35.40 0.84
C LYS A 200 -26.05 -35.04 2.21
N ASP A 201 -25.20 -34.85 3.20
CA ASP A 201 -25.57 -34.57 4.58
C ASP A 201 -25.82 -33.07 4.84
N ASN A 202 -25.65 -32.21 3.82
CA ASN A 202 -25.84 -30.76 3.89
C ASN A 202 -24.94 -30.11 4.98
N LEU A 203 -23.66 -30.49 5.00
CA LEU A 203 -22.64 -30.07 5.97
C LEU A 203 -21.60 -29.10 5.38
N HIS A 204 -21.47 -29.03 4.04
CA HIS A 204 -20.47 -28.22 3.33
C HIS A 204 -21.02 -26.87 2.84
N ASN A 205 -22.28 -26.54 3.15
CA ASN A 205 -22.89 -25.22 2.91
C ASN A 205 -22.95 -24.81 1.43
N VAL A 206 -23.24 -25.76 0.54
CA VAL A 206 -23.43 -25.49 -0.90
C VAL A 206 -24.92 -25.50 -1.28
N ILE A 207 -25.30 -24.80 -2.35
CA ILE A 207 -26.66 -24.88 -2.89
C ILE A 207 -26.94 -26.23 -3.56
N HIS A 208 -28.11 -26.81 -3.30
CA HIS A 208 -28.54 -28.08 -3.88
C HIS A 208 -29.49 -27.88 -5.06
N MET A 209 -29.03 -28.31 -6.23
CA MET A 209 -29.86 -28.49 -7.42
C MET A 209 -30.84 -29.66 -7.21
N LYS A 210 -32.13 -29.41 -7.41
CA LYS A 210 -33.18 -30.44 -7.37
C LYS A 210 -33.21 -31.21 -8.68
N GLU A 211 -33.49 -30.52 -9.77
CA GLU A 211 -33.59 -31.06 -11.13
C GLU A 211 -33.25 -29.97 -12.16
N TYR A 212 -33.08 -30.35 -13.43
CA TYR A 212 -33.00 -29.44 -14.56
C TYR A 212 -33.88 -29.94 -15.69
N PHE A 213 -34.39 -29.02 -16.51
CA PHE A 213 -35.27 -29.33 -17.64
C PHE A 213 -35.17 -28.21 -18.69
N TYR A 214 -35.77 -28.43 -19.87
CA TYR A 214 -35.91 -27.41 -20.90
C TYR A 214 -37.38 -26.96 -20.96
N PHE A 215 -37.63 -25.66 -21.11
CA PHE A 215 -38.96 -25.11 -21.38
C PHE A 215 -38.81 -24.00 -22.42
N ARG A 216 -39.60 -24.05 -23.51
CA ARG A 216 -39.56 -23.08 -24.62
C ARG A 216 -38.14 -22.76 -25.13
N ASN A 217 -37.31 -23.78 -25.30
CA ASN A 217 -35.88 -23.71 -25.67
C ASN A 217 -34.94 -23.00 -24.66
N HIS A 218 -35.39 -22.72 -23.43
CA HIS A 218 -34.55 -22.25 -22.34
C HIS A 218 -34.22 -23.39 -21.37
N LEU A 219 -32.93 -23.55 -21.05
CA LEU A 219 -32.47 -24.43 -19.98
C LEU A 219 -32.85 -23.82 -18.63
N CYS A 220 -33.59 -24.59 -17.82
CA CYS A 220 -34.09 -24.22 -16.51
C CYS A 220 -33.49 -25.14 -15.45
N ILE A 221 -32.96 -24.57 -14.36
CA ILE A 221 -32.36 -25.32 -13.25
C ILE A 221 -33.12 -24.99 -11.97
N SER A 222 -33.65 -26.01 -11.29
CA SER A 222 -34.43 -25.88 -10.05
C SER A 222 -33.55 -26.10 -8.82
N PHE A 223 -33.69 -25.23 -7.83
CA PHE A 223 -32.92 -25.22 -6.58
C PHE A 223 -33.84 -25.13 -5.35
N GLU A 224 -33.29 -25.46 -4.18
CA GLU A 224 -33.88 -25.04 -2.90
C GLU A 224 -34.06 -23.51 -2.83
N LEU A 225 -35.17 -23.03 -2.27
CA LEU A 225 -35.35 -21.58 -2.04
C LEU A 225 -34.57 -21.15 -0.79
N LEU A 226 -33.70 -20.16 -0.92
CA LEU A 226 -32.89 -19.60 0.18
C LEU A 226 -33.41 -18.22 0.63
N GLY A 227 -32.86 -17.73 1.75
CA GLY A 227 -33.16 -16.41 2.30
C GLY A 227 -32.40 -15.27 1.59
N VAL A 228 -32.34 -14.10 2.24
CA VAL A 228 -31.56 -12.97 1.70
C VAL A 228 -30.06 -13.25 1.66
N ASN A 229 -29.37 -12.61 0.73
CA ASN A 229 -27.91 -12.66 0.65
C ASN A 229 -27.24 -11.76 1.69
N LEU A 230 -25.94 -12.00 1.93
CA LEU A 230 -25.17 -11.25 2.92
C LEU A 230 -25.04 -9.76 2.57
N TYR A 231 -25.04 -9.39 1.28
CA TYR A 231 -25.09 -7.98 0.88
C TYR A 231 -26.37 -7.27 1.36
N GLU A 232 -27.55 -7.85 1.11
CA GLU A 232 -28.81 -7.31 1.63
C GLU A 232 -28.91 -7.39 3.16
N LEU A 233 -28.17 -8.29 3.82
CA LEU A 233 -28.04 -8.32 5.27
C LEU A 233 -27.21 -7.13 5.80
N ILE A 234 -26.06 -6.83 5.20
CA ILE A 234 -25.22 -5.66 5.53
C ILE A 234 -25.99 -4.35 5.32
N LYS A 235 -26.70 -4.26 4.19
CA LYS A 235 -27.55 -3.12 3.83
C LYS A 235 -28.71 -2.92 4.81
N LYS A 236 -29.33 -4.00 5.31
CA LYS A 236 -30.32 -3.97 6.41
C LYS A 236 -29.70 -3.58 7.75
N ASN A 237 -28.42 -3.85 7.95
CA ASN A 237 -27.62 -3.38 9.09
C ASN A 237 -27.08 -1.95 8.88
N ASN A 238 -27.66 -1.17 7.95
CA ASN A 238 -27.25 0.21 7.60
C ASN A 238 -25.75 0.36 7.27
N PHE A 239 -25.16 -0.65 6.63
CA PHE A 239 -23.71 -0.71 6.33
C PHE A 239 -22.83 -0.57 7.58
N GLN A 240 -23.31 -1.07 8.72
CA GLN A 240 -22.48 -1.35 9.89
C GLN A 240 -21.95 -2.79 9.83
N GLY A 241 -20.78 -3.00 10.41
CA GLY A 241 -20.19 -4.32 10.60
C GLY A 241 -21.03 -5.26 11.46
N PHE A 242 -20.77 -6.56 11.32
CA PHE A 242 -21.31 -7.60 12.20
C PHE A 242 -20.35 -7.90 13.36
N SER A 243 -20.87 -8.48 14.44
CA SER A 243 -20.01 -8.94 15.54
C SER A 243 -19.08 -10.07 15.08
N LEU A 244 -17.86 -10.09 15.61
CA LEU A 244 -16.87 -11.16 15.33
C LEU A 244 -17.42 -12.57 15.61
N ALA A 245 -18.40 -12.72 16.52
CA ALA A 245 -19.08 -13.98 16.79
C ALA A 245 -20.07 -14.41 15.69
N LEU A 246 -20.66 -13.48 14.94
CA LEU A 246 -21.44 -13.80 13.73
C LEU A 246 -20.50 -14.05 12.54
N ILE A 247 -19.48 -13.20 12.37
CA ILE A 247 -18.49 -13.34 11.28
C ILE A 247 -17.81 -14.70 11.36
N ARG A 248 -17.27 -15.10 12.53
CA ARG A 248 -16.63 -16.41 12.73
C ARG A 248 -17.53 -17.60 12.35
N ARG A 249 -18.85 -17.50 12.52
CA ARG A 249 -19.81 -18.52 12.07
C ARG A 249 -19.91 -18.55 10.54
N PHE A 250 -20.02 -17.39 9.90
CA PHE A 250 -19.98 -17.30 8.44
C PHE A 250 -18.63 -17.77 7.87
N THR A 251 -17.50 -17.39 8.44
CA THR A 251 -16.15 -17.85 8.06
C THR A 251 -16.05 -19.37 8.08
N HIS A 252 -16.44 -20.03 9.17
CA HIS A 252 -16.40 -21.49 9.29
C HIS A 252 -17.34 -22.16 8.27
N ALA A 253 -18.51 -21.59 8.00
CA ALA A 253 -19.43 -22.13 6.99
C ALA A 253 -18.87 -22.00 5.56
N LEU A 254 -18.26 -20.87 5.21
CA LEU A 254 -17.60 -20.65 3.91
C LEU A 254 -16.37 -21.55 3.72
N LEU A 255 -15.52 -21.69 4.75
CA LEU A 255 -14.34 -22.54 4.70
C LEU A 255 -14.69 -24.01 4.44
N ARG A 256 -15.81 -24.52 4.99
CA ARG A 256 -16.30 -25.87 4.67
C ARG A 256 -16.70 -26.05 3.20
N CYS A 257 -17.29 -25.02 2.59
CA CYS A 257 -17.59 -25.02 1.15
C CYS A 257 -16.29 -25.02 0.33
N LEU A 258 -15.37 -24.11 0.63
CA LEU A 258 -14.09 -23.99 -0.08
C LEU A 258 -13.21 -25.24 0.08
N GLN A 259 -13.23 -25.90 1.24
CA GLN A 259 -12.54 -27.18 1.47
C GLN A 259 -13.06 -28.29 0.54
N MET A 260 -14.39 -28.35 0.31
CA MET A 260 -14.99 -29.27 -0.65
C MET A 260 -14.61 -28.90 -2.11
N LEU A 261 -14.71 -27.63 -2.48
CA LEU A 261 -14.33 -27.17 -3.83
C LEU A 261 -12.86 -27.47 -4.13
N HIS A 262 -11.96 -27.22 -3.16
CA HIS A 262 -10.54 -27.54 -3.26
C HIS A 262 -10.28 -29.04 -3.45
N LYS A 263 -11.03 -29.91 -2.74
CA LYS A 263 -10.92 -31.37 -2.87
C LYS A 263 -11.34 -31.88 -4.25
N GLU A 264 -12.39 -31.30 -4.83
CA GLU A 264 -12.91 -31.67 -6.16
C GLU A 264 -12.30 -30.85 -7.30
N LYS A 265 -11.29 -30.01 -7.02
CA LYS A 265 -10.55 -29.16 -7.96
C LYS A 265 -11.41 -28.18 -8.76
N ILE A 266 -12.42 -27.61 -8.10
CA ILE A 266 -13.34 -26.61 -8.63
C ILE A 266 -12.94 -25.21 -8.11
N ILE A 267 -12.89 -24.24 -9.01
CA ILE A 267 -12.74 -22.80 -8.72
C ILE A 267 -14.12 -22.15 -8.89
N HIS A 268 -14.59 -21.39 -7.89
CA HIS A 268 -15.88 -20.71 -7.95
C HIS A 268 -15.85 -19.52 -8.91
N CYS A 269 -14.75 -18.76 -8.93
CA CYS A 269 -14.48 -17.64 -9.84
C CYS A 269 -15.36 -16.38 -9.64
N ASP A 270 -16.29 -16.36 -8.70
CA ASP A 270 -17.19 -15.21 -8.44
C ASP A 270 -17.79 -15.23 -7.01
N LEU A 271 -16.97 -15.58 -6.01
CA LEU A 271 -17.39 -15.55 -4.60
C LEU A 271 -17.52 -14.10 -4.12
N LYS A 272 -18.70 -13.73 -3.56
CA LYS A 272 -19.04 -12.37 -3.09
C LYS A 272 -20.27 -12.39 -2.17
N PRO A 273 -20.55 -11.35 -1.35
CA PRO A 273 -21.68 -11.34 -0.41
C PRO A 273 -23.06 -11.43 -1.09
N GLU A 274 -23.17 -11.07 -2.38
CA GLU A 274 -24.37 -11.25 -3.17
C GLU A 274 -24.66 -12.74 -3.48
N ASN A 275 -23.62 -13.56 -3.57
CA ASN A 275 -23.64 -14.99 -3.92
C ASN A 275 -23.58 -15.91 -2.67
N ILE A 276 -23.80 -15.35 -1.46
CA ILE A 276 -23.87 -16.10 -0.20
C ILE A 276 -25.20 -15.78 0.47
N LEU A 277 -26.08 -16.79 0.59
CA LEU A 277 -27.46 -16.63 1.04
C LEU A 277 -27.70 -17.30 2.39
N LEU A 278 -28.57 -16.72 3.22
CA LEU A 278 -28.99 -17.33 4.48
C LEU A 278 -29.82 -18.59 4.23
N SER A 279 -29.54 -19.66 4.96
CA SER A 279 -30.35 -20.87 4.98
C SER A 279 -31.65 -20.65 5.75
N GLN A 280 -32.75 -21.30 5.34
CA GLN A 280 -34.00 -21.28 6.10
C GLN A 280 -33.89 -22.07 7.42
N ARG A 281 -32.91 -22.98 7.55
CA ARG A 281 -32.72 -23.85 8.72
C ARG A 281 -31.87 -23.16 9.80
N GLY A 282 -32.44 -22.14 10.45
CA GLY A 282 -31.93 -21.54 11.69
C GLY A 282 -31.04 -20.29 11.53
N PRO A 283 -31.03 -19.38 12.53
CA PRO A 283 -30.39 -18.06 12.43
C PRO A 283 -28.86 -18.11 12.44
N GLY A 284 -28.26 -17.88 11.27
CA GLY A 284 -26.82 -17.74 11.07
C GLY A 284 -26.17 -18.83 10.20
N ASN A 285 -26.95 -19.79 9.71
CA ASN A 285 -26.50 -20.73 8.67
C ASN A 285 -26.57 -20.06 7.29
N ILE A 286 -25.56 -20.30 6.45
CA ILE A 286 -25.45 -19.74 5.08
C ILE A 286 -25.18 -20.84 4.06
N LYS A 287 -25.39 -20.53 2.77
CA LYS A 287 -25.01 -21.35 1.62
C LYS A 287 -24.40 -20.50 0.50
N VAL A 288 -23.45 -21.08 -0.23
CA VAL A 288 -22.81 -20.50 -1.42
C VAL A 288 -23.61 -20.84 -2.68
N VAL A 289 -23.80 -19.88 -3.59
CA VAL A 289 -24.67 -20.00 -4.79
C VAL A 289 -24.02 -19.44 -6.07
N ASP A 290 -24.65 -19.71 -7.21
CA ASP A 290 -24.27 -19.25 -8.57
C ASP A 290 -22.89 -19.75 -9.06
N PHE A 291 -22.83 -21.05 -9.36
CA PHE A 291 -21.69 -21.71 -9.99
C PHE A 291 -21.58 -21.44 -11.50
N GLY A 292 -22.31 -20.44 -12.03
CA GLY A 292 -22.34 -20.12 -13.46
C GLY A 292 -21.00 -19.65 -14.03
N SER A 293 -20.12 -19.07 -13.20
CA SER A 293 -18.77 -18.63 -13.60
C SER A 293 -17.67 -19.66 -13.27
N SER A 294 -18.03 -20.77 -12.65
CA SER A 294 -17.08 -21.74 -12.06
C SER A 294 -16.46 -22.67 -13.09
N CYS A 295 -15.23 -23.13 -12.81
CA CYS A 295 -14.49 -24.03 -13.70
C CYS A 295 -13.64 -25.03 -12.90
N TYR A 296 -13.15 -26.08 -13.56
CA TYR A 296 -12.13 -26.96 -12.98
C TYR A 296 -10.74 -26.32 -13.13
N GLU A 297 -9.84 -26.56 -12.17
CA GLU A 297 -8.48 -26.01 -12.16
C GLU A 297 -7.67 -26.30 -13.45
N GLN A 298 -7.98 -27.40 -14.14
CA GLN A 298 -7.35 -27.82 -15.40
C GLN A 298 -8.09 -27.31 -16.66
N GLN A 299 -9.22 -26.63 -16.53
CA GLN A 299 -10.12 -26.21 -17.62
C GLN A 299 -10.43 -24.70 -17.54
N ARG A 300 -9.38 -23.88 -17.46
CA ARG A 300 -9.45 -22.41 -17.33
C ARG A 300 -9.84 -21.79 -18.67
N VAL A 301 -11.05 -21.23 -18.76
CA VAL A 301 -11.64 -20.72 -20.02
C VAL A 301 -11.26 -19.26 -20.33
N TYR A 302 -10.95 -18.45 -19.30
CA TYR A 302 -10.69 -17.02 -19.42
C TYR A 302 -9.45 -16.64 -18.62
N THR A 303 -8.67 -15.64 -19.07
CA THR A 303 -7.50 -15.10 -18.35
C THR A 303 -7.85 -13.96 -17.38
N TYR A 304 -9.11 -13.52 -17.35
CA TYR A 304 -9.62 -12.45 -16.49
C TYR A 304 -11.00 -12.87 -15.97
N ILE A 305 -11.16 -12.95 -14.65
CA ILE A 305 -12.36 -13.43 -13.94
C ILE A 305 -12.62 -12.64 -12.63
N GLN A 306 -13.58 -13.08 -11.80
CA GLN A 306 -14.06 -12.46 -10.55
C GLN A 306 -14.72 -11.08 -10.68
N SER A 307 -15.61 -10.77 -9.73
CA SER A 307 -16.19 -9.43 -9.54
C SER A 307 -15.15 -8.44 -9.00
N ARG A 308 -15.21 -7.15 -9.40
CA ARG A 308 -14.13 -6.14 -9.20
C ARG A 308 -13.56 -6.09 -7.78
N PHE A 309 -14.43 -6.07 -6.76
CA PHE A 309 -14.04 -5.88 -5.35
C PHE A 309 -13.50 -7.13 -4.64
N TYR A 310 -13.52 -8.30 -5.30
CA TYR A 310 -13.10 -9.59 -4.73
C TYR A 310 -12.05 -10.28 -5.61
N ARG A 311 -11.53 -9.58 -6.62
CA ARG A 311 -10.58 -10.07 -7.62
C ARG A 311 -9.17 -10.08 -7.07
N SER A 312 -8.45 -11.18 -7.26
CA SER A 312 -7.12 -11.40 -6.69
C SER A 312 -5.99 -10.79 -7.54
N PRO A 313 -4.78 -10.59 -6.97
CA PRO A 313 -3.65 -9.98 -7.66
C PRO A 313 -3.24 -10.74 -8.93
N GLU A 314 -3.20 -12.07 -8.92
CA GLU A 314 -2.81 -12.85 -10.09
C GLU A 314 -3.81 -12.70 -11.25
N VAL A 315 -5.12 -12.56 -10.96
CA VAL A 315 -6.15 -12.30 -11.98
C VAL A 315 -6.08 -10.86 -12.48
N ILE A 316 -5.74 -9.88 -11.64
CA ILE A 316 -5.49 -8.49 -12.06
C ILE A 316 -4.27 -8.43 -13.00
N LEU A 317 -3.21 -9.14 -12.64
CA LEU A 317 -1.95 -9.22 -13.40
C LEU A 317 -2.07 -10.11 -14.66
N GLY A 318 -3.12 -10.94 -14.77
CA GLY A 318 -3.32 -11.85 -15.90
C GLY A 318 -2.45 -13.11 -15.84
N HIS A 319 -1.93 -13.46 -14.66
CA HIS A 319 -1.22 -14.71 -14.40
C HIS A 319 -2.19 -15.91 -14.30
N PRO A 320 -1.70 -17.16 -14.44
CA PRO A 320 -2.54 -18.36 -14.32
C PRO A 320 -3.05 -18.58 -12.89
N TYR A 321 -4.33 -18.34 -12.65
CA TYR A 321 -4.98 -18.49 -11.33
C TYR A 321 -5.30 -19.93 -10.93
N SER A 322 -5.43 -20.18 -9.62
CA SER A 322 -5.86 -21.45 -9.02
C SER A 322 -7.10 -21.24 -8.12
N MET A 323 -7.43 -22.21 -7.26
CA MET A 323 -8.46 -22.05 -6.22
C MET A 323 -8.09 -21.01 -5.15
N ALA A 324 -6.83 -20.54 -5.10
CA ALA A 324 -6.39 -19.47 -4.21
C ALA A 324 -7.18 -18.16 -4.39
N ILE A 325 -7.71 -17.90 -5.58
CA ILE A 325 -8.49 -16.68 -5.85
C ILE A 325 -9.78 -16.61 -5.04
N ASP A 326 -10.40 -17.76 -4.74
CA ASP A 326 -11.62 -17.81 -3.94
C ASP A 326 -11.30 -17.63 -2.44
N MET A 327 -10.08 -17.96 -2.00
CA MET A 327 -9.56 -17.61 -0.67
C MET A 327 -9.27 -16.10 -0.55
N TRP A 328 -8.75 -15.47 -1.61
CA TRP A 328 -8.65 -14.00 -1.67
C TRP A 328 -10.04 -13.35 -1.61
N SER A 329 -10.99 -13.84 -2.41
CA SER A 329 -12.38 -13.38 -2.34
C SER A 329 -12.99 -13.56 -0.95
N LEU A 330 -12.71 -14.68 -0.25
CA LEU A 330 -13.11 -14.88 1.14
C LEU A 330 -12.54 -13.80 2.06
N GLY A 331 -11.23 -13.50 2.00
CA GLY A 331 -10.62 -12.43 2.81
C GLY A 331 -11.32 -11.09 2.63
N CYS A 332 -11.55 -10.69 1.38
CA CYS A 332 -12.32 -9.48 1.04
C CYS A 332 -13.76 -9.49 1.59
N ILE A 333 -14.41 -10.66 1.63
CA ILE A 333 -15.76 -10.83 2.21
C ILE A 333 -15.73 -10.72 3.73
N LEU A 334 -14.73 -11.27 4.42
CA LEU A 334 -14.63 -11.18 5.88
C LEU A 334 -14.40 -9.72 6.33
N ALA A 335 -13.51 -9.00 5.64
CA ALA A 335 -13.30 -7.57 5.88
C ALA A 335 -14.57 -6.74 5.61
N GLU A 336 -15.37 -7.09 4.60
CA GLU A 336 -16.66 -6.44 4.33
C GLU A 336 -17.73 -6.76 5.38
N LEU A 337 -17.79 -7.99 5.88
CA LEU A 337 -18.67 -8.38 6.98
C LEU A 337 -18.27 -7.70 8.30
N TYR A 338 -16.99 -7.37 8.49
CA TYR A 338 -16.49 -6.66 9.68
C TYR A 338 -16.64 -5.14 9.60
N THR A 339 -16.41 -4.52 8.44
CA THR A 339 -16.48 -3.06 8.28
C THR A 339 -17.85 -2.55 7.86
N GLY A 340 -18.67 -3.39 7.21
CA GLY A 340 -19.94 -3.01 6.59
C GLY A 340 -19.80 -2.46 5.15
N TYR A 341 -18.60 -2.47 4.56
CA TYR A 341 -18.32 -1.92 3.22
C TYR A 341 -17.43 -2.88 2.42
N PRO A 342 -17.48 -2.89 1.07
CA PRO A 342 -16.55 -3.70 0.28
C PRO A 342 -15.10 -3.52 0.70
N CYS A 343 -14.36 -4.63 0.70
CA CYS A 343 -12.90 -4.61 0.68
C CYS A 343 -12.37 -4.19 -0.69
N SER A 344 -12.85 -3.05 -1.19
CA SER A 344 -12.11 -2.22 -2.12
C SER A 344 -10.75 -1.93 -1.49
N LEU A 345 -9.66 -1.99 -2.28
CA LEU A 345 -8.39 -1.40 -1.85
C LEU A 345 -8.54 0.09 -1.47
N GLU A 346 -9.64 0.73 -1.90
CA GLU A 346 -10.05 2.10 -1.57
C GLU A 346 -10.32 2.40 -0.07
N ARG A 347 -9.85 1.62 0.92
CA ARG A 347 -10.20 1.87 2.34
C ARG A 347 -9.27 1.41 3.48
N LEU A 348 -8.05 0.95 3.21
CA LEU A 348 -7.01 0.85 4.25
C LEU A 348 -6.40 2.24 4.48
N GLY A 349 -7.16 3.10 5.15
CA GLY A 349 -6.85 4.51 5.40
C GLY A 349 -8.03 5.26 6.04
N SER A 350 -7.75 6.36 6.73
CA SER A 350 -8.76 7.15 7.46
C SER A 350 -9.72 7.94 6.55
N HIS A 351 -10.78 8.51 7.11
CA HIS A 351 -12.09 8.67 6.45
C HIS A 351 -12.13 9.56 5.20
N GLN A 352 -11.87 8.95 4.05
CA GLN A 352 -12.40 9.33 2.74
C GLN A 352 -12.47 8.09 1.84
N ALA A 353 -13.30 8.15 0.79
CA ALA A 353 -13.26 7.13 -0.25
C ALA A 353 -12.01 7.41 -1.10
N MET A 354 -11.04 6.48 -1.07
CA MET A 354 -9.73 6.64 -1.71
C MET A 354 -9.88 7.08 -3.17
N THR A 355 -9.13 8.10 -3.56
CA THR A 355 -9.06 8.52 -4.95
C THR A 355 -8.16 7.54 -5.74
N PRO A 356 -8.22 7.50 -7.09
CA PRO A 356 -7.29 6.69 -7.90
C PRO A 356 -5.81 6.84 -7.53
N ASP A 357 -5.46 7.97 -6.93
CA ASP A 357 -4.14 8.36 -6.49
C ASP A 357 -3.50 7.46 -5.43
N GLU A 358 -4.29 6.78 -4.59
CA GLU A 358 -3.79 6.08 -3.39
C GLU A 358 -3.92 4.54 -3.49
N GLY A 359 -4.84 4.04 -4.32
CA GLY A 359 -4.85 2.62 -4.72
C GLY A 359 -3.61 2.20 -5.53
N LEU A 360 -2.82 3.19 -5.99
CA LEU A 360 -1.52 3.03 -6.63
C LEU A 360 -0.33 3.11 -5.65
N GLN A 361 -0.55 3.29 -4.34
CA GLN A 361 0.51 3.48 -3.34
C GLN A 361 0.83 2.24 -2.49
N HIS A 362 0.04 1.17 -2.59
CA HIS A 362 0.31 -0.06 -1.84
C HIS A 362 1.65 -0.67 -2.27
N GLN A 363 2.53 -0.97 -1.31
CA GLN A 363 3.93 -1.31 -1.56
C GLN A 363 4.13 -2.37 -2.66
N TRP A 364 3.36 -3.46 -2.71
CA TRP A 364 3.49 -4.50 -3.75
C TRP A 364 3.31 -4.02 -5.21
N ILE A 365 2.67 -2.87 -5.45
CA ILE A 365 2.53 -2.27 -6.80
C ILE A 365 3.76 -1.42 -7.17
N LEU A 366 4.47 -0.84 -6.18
CA LEU A 366 5.64 0.02 -6.37
C LEU A 366 6.98 -0.73 -6.18
N GLU A 367 6.99 -1.70 -5.28
CA GLU A 367 8.02 -2.74 -5.09
C GLU A 367 7.86 -3.89 -6.10
N GLY A 368 6.78 -3.84 -6.89
CA GLY A 368 6.75 -4.26 -8.30
C GLY A 368 7.76 -3.47 -9.16
N ASN A 369 8.99 -3.34 -8.66
CA ASN A 369 10.18 -2.84 -9.34
C ASN A 369 10.67 -3.92 -10.31
N PHE A 370 9.76 -4.34 -11.19
CA PHE A 370 10.09 -5.06 -12.41
C PHE A 370 11.22 -4.27 -13.06
N ASN A 371 12.38 -4.92 -13.21
CA ASN A 371 13.47 -4.39 -13.98
C ASN A 371 12.90 -3.77 -15.25
N LYS A 372 13.23 -2.50 -15.55
CA LYS A 372 13.09 -1.98 -16.91
C LYS A 372 14.02 -2.80 -17.79
N VAL A 373 13.53 -3.96 -18.25
CA VAL A 373 14.21 -4.85 -19.18
C VAL A 373 14.51 -3.97 -20.38
N ARG A 374 15.80 -3.67 -20.56
CA ARG A 374 16.26 -2.80 -21.65
C ARG A 374 15.64 -3.35 -22.93
N PRO A 375 14.93 -2.54 -23.73
CA PRO A 375 14.18 -3.04 -24.87
C PRO A 375 15.13 -3.85 -25.75
N ARG A 376 14.91 -5.17 -25.81
CA ARG A 376 15.66 -6.04 -26.72
C ARG A 376 15.40 -5.50 -28.12
N THR A 377 16.48 -5.21 -28.85
CA THR A 377 16.39 -4.84 -30.26
C THR A 377 15.56 -5.90 -30.99
N ARG A 378 14.50 -5.47 -31.68
CA ARG A 378 13.67 -6.38 -32.49
C ARG A 378 14.59 -7.16 -33.45
N PRO A 379 14.52 -8.51 -33.49
CA PRO A 379 15.21 -9.26 -34.52
C PRO A 379 14.77 -8.79 -35.90
N THR A 380 15.71 -8.57 -36.80
CA THR A 380 15.41 -8.16 -38.17
C THR A 380 14.74 -9.32 -38.90
N VAL A 381 13.43 -9.21 -39.13
CA VAL A 381 12.67 -10.23 -39.88
C VAL A 381 13.12 -10.21 -41.34
N LYS A 382 14.08 -11.07 -41.67
CA LYS A 382 14.33 -11.46 -43.06
C LYS A 382 13.11 -12.24 -43.56
N LYS A 383 12.61 -11.89 -44.74
CA LYS A 383 11.56 -12.66 -45.41
C LYS A 383 12.09 -14.07 -45.71
N THR A 384 11.33 -15.08 -45.32
CA THR A 384 11.48 -16.45 -45.83
C THR A 384 10.72 -16.57 -47.14
N ASN A 385 11.41 -16.96 -48.21
CA ASN A 385 10.80 -17.64 -49.36
C ASN A 385 11.14 -19.12 -49.25
N ASP A 386 10.23 -20.00 -49.64
CA ASP A 386 10.42 -21.45 -49.57
C ASP A 386 11.31 -21.99 -50.70
N SER A 387 12.22 -22.91 -50.37
CA SER A 387 12.56 -24.06 -51.25
C SER A 387 13.40 -25.12 -50.51
N SER A 388 12.81 -26.32 -50.44
CA SER A 388 13.32 -27.68 -50.21
C SER A 388 14.82 -28.06 -50.41
N THR A 389 15.10 -29.31 -49.99
CA THR A 389 16.15 -30.26 -50.46
C THR A 389 17.61 -30.13 -50.01
N ASN A 390 17.97 -30.97 -49.02
CA ASN A 390 18.86 -32.15 -49.12
C ASN A 390 20.35 -32.08 -49.56
N ILE A 391 21.14 -32.93 -48.85
CA ILE A 391 22.33 -33.72 -49.27
C ILE A 391 23.75 -33.09 -49.16
N ASP A 392 24.48 -33.63 -48.17
CA ASP A 392 25.86 -34.13 -48.11
C ASP A 392 27.13 -33.35 -48.58
N SER A 393 28.05 -33.27 -47.61
CA SER A 393 29.47 -33.70 -47.70
C SER A 393 30.59 -32.77 -48.23
N SER A 394 31.55 -32.54 -47.32
CA SER A 394 33.01 -32.73 -47.50
C SER A 394 33.94 -31.62 -48.06
N ASN A 395 34.99 -31.39 -47.26
CA ASN A 395 36.41 -31.20 -47.59
C ASN A 395 36.98 -29.92 -48.27
N ASP A 396 37.69 -29.16 -47.41
CA ASP A 396 39.15 -28.90 -47.49
C ASP A 396 39.80 -27.67 -48.19
N ASN A 397 40.94 -27.31 -47.58
CA ASN A 397 42.15 -26.63 -48.11
C ASN A 397 42.18 -25.11 -48.44
N LYS A 398 42.58 -24.35 -47.41
CA LYS A 398 43.73 -23.41 -47.39
C LYS A 398 44.42 -23.04 -48.74
N LYS A 399 44.52 -21.74 -49.07
CA LYS A 399 45.78 -20.94 -48.99
C LYS A 399 45.62 -19.46 -49.37
N LEU A 400 46.67 -18.68 -49.07
CA LEU A 400 46.84 -17.24 -49.37
C LEU A 400 47.13 -16.98 -50.86
N ASN A 401 46.86 -15.74 -51.33
CA ASN A 401 47.96 -14.91 -51.87
C ASN A 401 47.67 -13.39 -51.86
N CYS A 402 48.72 -12.58 -52.02
CA CYS A 402 48.69 -11.10 -51.93
C CYS A 402 48.81 -10.41 -53.31
N ASN A 403 48.56 -9.09 -53.38
CA ASN A 403 49.55 -8.12 -53.92
C ASN A 403 49.18 -6.61 -53.80
N LYS A 404 50.20 -5.75 -53.96
CA LYS A 404 50.19 -4.26 -53.90
C LYS A 404 50.40 -3.63 -55.30
N PRO A 405 50.11 -2.32 -55.47
CA PRO A 405 51.19 -1.34 -55.80
C PRO A 405 51.35 -0.18 -54.79
N VAL A 406 51.91 0.98 -55.19
CA VAL A 406 52.54 2.04 -54.35
C VAL A 406 52.62 3.40 -55.13
N VAL A 407 53.20 4.49 -54.55
CA VAL A 407 53.70 5.77 -55.18
C VAL A 407 52.66 6.91 -55.41
N LYS A 408 52.88 8.22 -55.12
CA LYS A 408 53.94 9.04 -54.46
C LYS A 408 53.41 10.40 -53.90
N ALA A 409 54.26 11.15 -53.18
CA ALA A 409 54.11 12.57 -52.70
C ALA A 409 54.95 13.53 -53.61
N PRO A 410 55.44 14.77 -53.25
CA PRO A 410 55.26 15.66 -52.07
C PRO A 410 55.19 17.21 -52.36
N SER A 411 55.09 18.08 -51.33
CA SER A 411 55.85 19.38 -51.19
C SER A 411 55.54 20.16 -49.89
N ASP A 412 56.47 21.05 -49.49
CA ASP A 412 56.52 21.99 -48.32
C ASP A 412 57.13 23.35 -48.86
N PRO A 413 57.67 24.38 -48.15
CA PRO A 413 57.76 24.74 -46.71
C PRO A 413 57.60 26.28 -46.39
N THR A 414 58.16 26.74 -45.24
CA THR A 414 58.50 28.12 -44.73
C THR A 414 57.41 28.99 -44.05
N ALA A 415 57.60 29.73 -42.93
CA ALA A 415 58.75 30.32 -42.17
C ALA A 415 59.20 31.74 -42.63
N ASN A 416 59.73 32.67 -41.80
CA ASN A 416 60.52 32.55 -40.56
C ASN A 416 60.58 33.88 -39.70
N ASP A 417 61.54 34.01 -38.75
CA ASP A 417 62.09 35.21 -38.04
C ASP A 417 61.58 35.61 -36.63
N LYS A 418 62.40 36.05 -35.63
CA LYS A 418 63.89 36.01 -35.44
C LYS A 418 64.35 36.36 -33.98
N GLN A 419 65.62 36.04 -33.65
CA GLN A 419 66.56 36.60 -32.62
C GLN A 419 66.65 36.09 -31.13
N LYS A 420 67.92 35.76 -30.77
CA LYS A 420 68.72 35.99 -29.52
C LYS A 420 68.74 35.05 -28.27
N GLN A 421 69.90 34.36 -28.15
CA GLN A 421 70.89 34.32 -27.04
C GLN A 421 70.59 33.83 -25.59
N GLU A 422 71.46 32.89 -25.17
CA GLU A 422 72.10 32.74 -23.83
C GLU A 422 71.35 32.11 -22.62
N SER A 423 72.06 32.00 -21.48
CA SER A 423 71.88 31.04 -20.37
C SER A 423 71.05 31.62 -19.18
N SER A 424 70.67 30.93 -18.10
CA SER A 424 71.16 29.69 -17.43
C SER A 424 70.11 29.07 -16.46
N THR A 425 70.31 27.81 -16.02
CA THR A 425 69.79 27.10 -14.78
C THR A 425 68.25 27.05 -14.48
N GLU A 426 67.65 26.06 -13.78
CA GLU A 426 68.06 24.71 -13.32
C GLU A 426 66.83 23.74 -13.15
N ARG A 427 67.09 22.42 -13.14
CA ARG A 427 66.47 21.25 -12.44
C ARG A 427 65.04 21.29 -11.80
N LEU A 428 64.26 20.19 -11.69
CA LEU A 428 64.47 18.74 -11.93
C LEU A 428 63.13 17.93 -12.15
N ARG A 429 63.27 16.63 -12.45
CA ARG A 429 62.24 15.54 -12.55
C ARG A 429 62.05 14.83 -11.18
N PRO A 430 61.44 13.61 -11.00
CA PRO A 430 60.66 12.70 -11.87
C PRO A 430 59.26 12.29 -11.27
N ILE A 431 58.29 11.64 -11.95
CA ILE A 431 58.21 10.48 -12.89
C ILE A 431 58.49 9.14 -12.17
N GLY A 432 57.77 8.03 -12.38
CA GLY A 432 56.61 7.73 -13.23
C GLY A 432 56.45 6.21 -13.41
N ALA A 433 55.50 5.74 -14.23
CA ALA A 433 55.26 4.31 -14.46
C ALA A 433 55.08 3.95 -15.94
N SER A 434 55.68 2.83 -16.37
CA SER A 434 55.16 1.87 -17.36
C SER A 434 56.01 0.59 -17.31
N ALA A 435 55.57 -0.48 -17.98
CA ALA A 435 56.30 -1.74 -18.13
C ALA A 435 56.74 -1.97 -19.58
N GLU A 436 57.74 -2.84 -19.81
CA GLU A 436 57.87 -3.64 -21.04
C GLU A 436 58.86 -4.83 -20.89
N GLU A 437 58.51 -5.92 -21.57
CA GLU A 437 59.26 -7.04 -22.20
C GLU A 437 60.45 -7.83 -21.57
N GLU A 438 60.26 -9.17 -21.64
CA GLU A 438 61.14 -10.29 -22.06
C GLU A 438 62.51 -10.67 -21.41
N VAL A 439 62.52 -11.94 -20.92
CA VAL A 439 63.52 -13.02 -21.12
C VAL A 439 64.86 -13.02 -20.33
N CYS A 440 65.04 -14.11 -19.55
CA CYS A 440 66.23 -14.86 -19.09
C CYS A 440 67.57 -14.12 -18.74
N GLU A 441 68.34 -14.52 -17.73
CA GLU A 441 68.50 -15.87 -17.16
C GLU A 441 69.04 -15.91 -15.70
N HIS A 442 68.60 -16.93 -14.94
CA HIS A 442 69.23 -17.54 -13.74
C HIS A 442 69.41 -16.79 -12.37
N ASN A 443 68.96 -17.50 -11.32
CA ASN A 443 69.43 -17.55 -9.92
C ASN A 443 69.35 -16.32 -8.97
N THR A 444 68.45 -16.39 -7.99
CA THR A 444 68.78 -16.39 -6.52
C THR A 444 67.55 -16.84 -5.70
N SER A 445 67.65 -16.97 -4.35
CA SER A 445 66.65 -17.70 -3.54
C SER A 445 66.25 -17.02 -2.21
N ASN A 446 65.04 -17.35 -1.74
CA ASN A 446 64.41 -17.00 -0.44
C ASN A 446 64.03 -15.51 -0.22
N LYS A 447 62.98 -15.16 0.55
CA LYS A 447 62.06 -15.95 1.40
C LYS A 447 60.63 -15.34 1.44
N GLN A 448 59.69 -16.06 2.05
CA GLN A 448 58.23 -15.87 1.90
C GLN A 448 57.54 -14.91 2.90
N GLN A 449 56.38 -14.39 2.46
CA GLN A 449 55.16 -14.10 3.23
C GLN A 449 53.99 -14.07 2.24
N GLU A 450 53.04 -15.02 2.31
CA GLU A 450 51.88 -15.05 1.42
C GLU A 450 50.55 -14.73 2.13
N GLY A 451 49.55 -14.34 1.35
CA GLY A 451 48.20 -14.01 1.82
C GLY A 451 47.14 -14.68 0.95
N GLU A 452 46.21 -15.40 1.59
CA GLU A 452 45.31 -16.33 0.91
C GLU A 452 44.40 -15.69 -0.16
N ARG A 453 44.18 -16.44 -1.25
CA ARG A 453 43.37 -16.04 -2.42
C ARG A 453 42.57 -17.24 -2.98
N PRO A 454 41.46 -16.99 -3.69
CA PRO A 454 40.34 -17.94 -3.74
C PRO A 454 40.51 -19.15 -4.67
N VAL A 455 39.62 -20.12 -4.44
CA VAL A 455 39.61 -21.48 -5.00
C VAL A 455 38.50 -21.62 -6.07
N HIS A 456 38.71 -22.46 -7.10
CA HIS A 456 37.77 -22.68 -8.21
C HIS A 456 37.47 -24.19 -8.42
N ILE A 457 36.20 -24.54 -8.64
CA ILE A 457 35.72 -25.81 -9.23
C ILE A 457 34.50 -25.51 -10.15
N ILE A 458 34.26 -26.37 -11.15
CA ILE A 458 33.13 -26.31 -12.10
C ILE A 458 32.43 -27.69 -12.16
N ILE A 459 31.11 -27.76 -11.98
CA ILE A 459 30.26 -28.95 -12.24
C ILE A 459 28.93 -28.51 -12.92
N LYS A 460 28.21 -29.42 -13.60
CA LYS A 460 27.00 -29.18 -14.42
C LYS A 460 25.69 -29.68 -13.72
N PRO A 461 24.48 -29.22 -14.15
CA PRO A 461 23.22 -29.34 -13.38
C PRO A 461 22.25 -30.46 -13.83
N GLN A 462 21.22 -30.75 -13.01
CA GLN A 462 19.95 -31.44 -13.39
C GLN A 462 18.75 -30.97 -12.53
N GLU A 463 17.54 -30.99 -13.12
CA GLU A 463 16.26 -30.32 -12.74
C GLU A 463 15.34 -31.15 -11.79
N GLU A 464 14.35 -30.66 -11.00
CA GLU A 464 13.76 -29.31 -10.74
C GLU A 464 12.82 -29.23 -9.46
N VAL A 465 12.17 -28.06 -9.20
CA VAL A 465 11.03 -27.75 -8.27
C VAL A 465 11.34 -27.79 -6.74
N GLY A 466 11.30 -26.74 -5.90
CA GLY A 466 10.17 -25.82 -5.51
C GLY A 466 9.71 -26.12 -4.04
N THR A 467 9.06 -25.27 -3.21
CA THR A 467 8.45 -23.90 -3.29
C THR A 467 8.26 -23.24 -1.87
N ASP A 468 7.58 -22.08 -1.83
CA ASP A 468 7.21 -21.05 -0.79
C ASP A 468 6.12 -21.45 0.29
N ARG A 469 5.60 -20.67 1.29
CA ARG A 469 5.88 -19.39 2.08
C ARG A 469 4.81 -19.17 3.21
N ASP A 470 4.94 -18.12 4.07
CA ASP A 470 3.98 -16.98 4.32
C ASP A 470 3.80 -16.44 5.79
N ASP A 471 3.34 -15.16 5.90
CA ASP A 471 3.21 -14.28 7.10
C ASP A 471 1.73 -13.79 7.38
N SER A 472 1.45 -12.96 8.43
CA SER A 472 0.17 -12.23 8.73
C SER A 472 0.35 -11.21 9.91
N GLU A 473 -0.52 -10.26 10.34
CA GLU A 473 -1.88 -9.74 10.01
C GLU A 473 -1.99 -8.20 10.32
N GLU A 474 -3.16 -7.59 10.62
CA GLU A 474 -3.41 -6.11 10.71
C GLU A 474 -4.40 -5.65 11.85
N PRO A 475 -4.68 -4.32 12.03
CA PRO A 475 -5.94 -3.82 12.63
C PRO A 475 -6.70 -2.67 11.85
N SER A 476 -7.97 -2.37 12.24
CA SER A 476 -8.98 -1.58 11.43
C SER A 476 -10.22 -1.10 12.27
N ALA A 477 -11.19 -0.21 11.89
CA ALA A 477 -11.42 0.86 10.86
C ALA A 477 -12.78 1.63 11.14
N LEU A 478 -13.11 2.78 10.48
CA LEU A 478 -14.35 3.63 10.67
C LEU A 478 -14.75 4.46 9.38
N PRO A 479 -15.85 5.28 9.29
CA PRO A 479 -17.24 4.90 8.97
C PRO A 479 -17.76 5.55 7.60
N PRO A 480 -19.00 6.08 7.37
CA PRO A 480 -19.75 5.83 6.11
C PRO A 480 -19.63 6.87 4.97
N ILE A 481 -19.81 6.42 3.72
CA ILE A 481 -20.12 7.27 2.54
C ILE A 481 -21.16 6.56 1.66
N VAL A 482 -22.16 7.30 1.15
CA VAL A 482 -23.25 6.78 0.31
C VAL A 482 -22.77 6.47 -1.12
N GLN A 483 -23.06 5.28 -1.64
CA GLN A 483 -22.79 4.91 -3.05
C GLN A 483 -23.97 4.18 -3.72
N ARG A 484 -24.06 4.31 -5.06
CA ARG A 484 -25.00 3.56 -5.91
C ARG A 484 -24.37 2.24 -6.38
N GLY A 485 -25.21 1.24 -6.68
CA GLY A 485 -24.84 -0.19 -6.67
C GLY A 485 -24.03 -0.75 -7.84
N ARG A 486 -23.42 -1.92 -7.58
CA ARG A 486 -22.39 -2.63 -8.38
C ARG A 486 -22.88 -3.30 -9.69
N SER A 487 -23.96 -2.83 -10.31
CA SER A 487 -24.56 -3.51 -11.48
C SER A 487 -25.32 -2.59 -12.45
N SER A 488 -25.16 -1.28 -12.37
CA SER A 488 -25.79 -0.34 -13.32
C SER A 488 -24.99 -0.22 -14.62
N SER A 489 -25.53 -0.68 -15.74
CA SER A 489 -25.00 -0.33 -17.07
C SER A 489 -25.40 1.11 -17.45
N SER A 490 -24.46 1.95 -17.89
CA SER A 490 -24.75 3.35 -18.23
C SER A 490 -25.42 3.57 -19.60
N GLY A 491 -25.39 2.56 -20.48
CA GLY A 491 -25.75 2.71 -21.90
C GLY A 491 -24.68 3.40 -22.76
N ILE A 492 -23.55 3.79 -22.18
CA ILE A 492 -22.43 4.41 -22.89
C ILE A 492 -21.41 3.33 -23.27
N ALA A 493 -20.99 3.34 -24.53
CA ALA A 493 -19.83 2.61 -25.04
C ALA A 493 -18.84 3.65 -25.61
N ALA A 494 -17.70 3.83 -24.94
CA ALA A 494 -16.79 4.95 -25.19
C ALA A 494 -15.40 4.48 -25.65
N THR A 495 -14.92 5.00 -26.78
CA THR A 495 -13.51 4.84 -27.19
C THR A 495 -12.68 6.01 -26.67
N VAL A 496 -11.64 5.71 -25.87
CA VAL A 496 -10.79 6.73 -25.23
C VAL A 496 -9.37 6.67 -25.80
N PHE A 497 -9.12 7.43 -26.87
CA PHE A 497 -7.78 7.57 -27.44
C PHE A 497 -6.90 8.39 -26.49
N GLY A 498 -5.67 7.93 -26.20
CA GLY A 498 -4.77 8.58 -25.26
C GLY A 498 -5.04 8.25 -23.78
N ALA A 499 -5.81 7.19 -23.49
CA ALA A 499 -6.16 6.74 -22.13
C ALA A 499 -4.96 6.52 -21.18
N THR A 500 -3.77 6.21 -21.71
CA THR A 500 -2.54 6.01 -20.91
C THR A 500 -1.89 7.30 -20.41
N GLY A 501 -2.29 8.45 -20.95
CA GLY A 501 -1.80 9.77 -20.52
C GLY A 501 -2.30 10.20 -19.14
N PHE A 502 -1.78 11.33 -18.66
CA PHE A 502 -2.09 11.88 -17.33
C PHE A 502 -3.60 12.03 -17.07
N LEU A 503 -4.35 12.67 -17.96
CA LEU A 503 -5.81 12.83 -17.81
C LEU A 503 -6.59 11.52 -18.10
N GLY A 504 -6.04 10.64 -18.94
CA GLY A 504 -6.73 9.43 -19.43
C GLY A 504 -7.14 8.46 -18.32
N ARG A 505 -6.26 8.23 -17.34
CA ARG A 505 -6.53 7.37 -16.17
C ARG A 505 -7.76 7.84 -15.37
N TYR A 506 -7.92 9.15 -15.17
CA TYR A 506 -9.04 9.72 -14.43
C TYR A 506 -10.36 9.63 -15.21
N VAL A 507 -10.32 9.74 -16.54
CA VAL A 507 -11.49 9.56 -17.41
C VAL A 507 -11.92 8.09 -17.48
N VAL A 508 -10.97 7.16 -17.67
CA VAL A 508 -11.25 5.71 -17.68
C VAL A 508 -11.82 5.24 -16.34
N ASN A 509 -11.27 5.71 -15.21
CA ASN A 509 -11.84 5.42 -13.88
C ASN A 509 -13.30 5.91 -13.77
N ARG A 510 -13.58 7.16 -14.18
CA ARG A 510 -14.95 7.68 -14.08
C ARG A 510 -15.96 7.00 -15.01
N LEU A 511 -15.57 6.62 -16.23
CA LEU A 511 -16.38 5.76 -17.11
C LEU A 511 -16.58 4.36 -16.49
N GLY A 512 -15.53 3.81 -15.89
CA GLY A 512 -15.51 2.52 -15.20
C GLY A 512 -16.52 2.46 -14.07
N ARG A 513 -16.48 3.46 -13.18
CA ARG A 513 -17.37 3.61 -12.01
C ARG A 513 -18.84 3.85 -12.33
N ILE A 514 -19.20 4.19 -13.57
CA ILE A 514 -20.61 4.35 -13.99
C ILE A 514 -21.15 3.17 -14.81
N GLY A 515 -20.35 2.14 -15.05
CA GLY A 515 -20.76 0.97 -15.84
C GLY A 515 -20.84 1.21 -17.35
N SER A 516 -20.02 2.11 -17.89
CA SER A 516 -19.84 2.27 -19.35
C SER A 516 -18.89 1.22 -19.91
N GLN A 517 -19.17 0.67 -21.10
CA GLN A 517 -18.18 -0.09 -21.84
C GLN A 517 -17.09 0.86 -22.35
N ILE A 518 -15.82 0.46 -22.30
CA ILE A 518 -14.68 1.30 -22.66
C ILE A 518 -13.78 0.56 -23.64
N VAL A 519 -13.52 1.15 -24.81
CA VAL A 519 -12.44 0.72 -25.70
C VAL A 519 -11.22 1.60 -25.43
N VAL A 520 -10.07 0.98 -25.22
CA VAL A 520 -8.78 1.62 -24.92
C VAL A 520 -7.77 1.28 -26.02
N PRO A 521 -7.62 2.16 -27.03
CA PRO A 521 -6.61 2.00 -28.08
C PRO A 521 -5.21 2.35 -27.54
N HIS A 522 -4.28 1.39 -27.53
CA HIS A 522 -2.90 1.56 -27.07
C HIS A 522 -1.83 1.29 -28.14
N ARG A 523 -0.65 1.88 -27.92
CA ARG A 523 0.57 1.74 -28.75
C ARG A 523 1.80 1.29 -27.93
N CYS A 524 1.61 1.17 -26.63
CA CYS A 524 2.60 0.74 -25.64
C CYS A 524 2.42 -0.75 -25.31
N ASP A 525 3.32 -1.31 -24.51
CA ASP A 525 3.28 -2.71 -24.10
C ASP A 525 1.99 -3.01 -23.31
N GLN A 526 1.60 -4.29 -23.23
CA GLN A 526 0.43 -4.70 -22.44
C GLN A 526 0.60 -4.31 -20.96
N TYR A 527 1.83 -4.35 -20.42
CA TYR A 527 2.10 -3.91 -19.06
C TYR A 527 1.76 -2.43 -18.82
N ASP A 528 2.01 -1.55 -19.80
CA ASP A 528 1.74 -0.10 -19.71
C ASP A 528 0.23 0.25 -19.69
N VAL A 529 -0.66 -0.72 -19.96
CA VAL A 529 -2.12 -0.56 -19.85
C VAL A 529 -2.75 -1.36 -18.69
N MET A 530 -2.00 -2.23 -18.01
CA MET A 530 -2.56 -3.10 -16.97
C MET A 530 -3.14 -2.34 -15.78
N TYR A 531 -2.59 -1.18 -15.41
CA TYR A 531 -3.13 -0.34 -14.33
C TYR A 531 -4.53 0.23 -14.62
N LEU A 532 -4.99 0.20 -15.89
CA LEU A 532 -6.35 0.57 -16.25
C LEU A 532 -7.35 -0.58 -16.04
N ARG A 533 -6.90 -1.85 -15.90
CA ARG A 533 -7.81 -3.01 -15.73
C ARG A 533 -8.68 -2.93 -14.47
N PRO A 534 -8.17 -2.62 -13.27
CA PRO A 534 -8.99 -2.53 -12.05
C PRO A 534 -10.10 -1.46 -12.10
N MET A 535 -9.94 -0.46 -12.98
CA MET A 535 -10.95 0.59 -13.18
C MET A 535 -12.27 0.04 -13.74
N GLY A 536 -12.27 -1.18 -14.30
CA GLY A 536 -13.42 -1.85 -14.91
C GLY A 536 -13.94 -3.09 -14.14
N ASP A 537 -15.23 -3.35 -14.31
CA ASP A 537 -15.81 -4.67 -14.12
C ASP A 537 -15.38 -5.62 -15.25
N LEU A 538 -15.72 -6.90 -15.10
CA LEU A 538 -15.24 -7.95 -16.00
C LEU A 538 -15.73 -7.75 -17.44
N GLY A 539 -14.79 -7.59 -18.38
CA GLY A 539 -15.10 -7.31 -19.78
C GLY A 539 -15.62 -5.90 -20.07
N GLN A 540 -15.64 -5.01 -19.06
CA GLN A 540 -16.05 -3.61 -19.24
C GLN A 540 -15.02 -2.80 -20.03
N ILE A 541 -13.74 -3.07 -19.82
CA ILE A 541 -12.62 -2.40 -20.51
C ILE A 541 -11.98 -3.36 -21.50
N ILE A 542 -11.93 -2.94 -22.76
CA ILE A 542 -11.39 -3.67 -23.90
C ILE A 542 -10.14 -2.94 -24.39
N PHE A 543 -8.99 -3.62 -24.35
CA PHE A 543 -7.73 -3.10 -24.87
C PHE A 543 -7.57 -3.50 -26.32
N MET A 544 -7.12 -2.58 -27.17
CA MET A 544 -6.88 -2.84 -28.59
C MET A 544 -5.59 -2.16 -29.04
N GLU A 545 -4.73 -2.89 -29.75
CA GLU A 545 -3.59 -2.28 -30.44
C GLU A 545 -4.06 -1.48 -31.66
N TRP A 546 -3.55 -0.26 -31.82
CA TRP A 546 -3.83 0.60 -32.98
C TRP A 546 -2.57 1.29 -33.47
N ASP A 547 -2.55 1.70 -34.74
CA ASP A 547 -1.59 2.69 -35.25
C ASP A 547 -2.37 3.91 -35.72
N ALA A 548 -1.93 5.10 -35.30
CA ALA A 548 -2.53 6.36 -35.72
C ALA A 548 -2.30 6.70 -37.20
N ARG A 549 -1.51 5.88 -37.91
CA ARG A 549 -1.35 5.90 -39.37
C ARG A 549 -2.23 4.87 -40.11
N ASP A 550 -2.76 3.86 -39.40
CA ASP A 550 -3.65 2.84 -39.95
C ASP A 550 -5.13 3.22 -39.69
N LYS A 551 -5.80 3.66 -40.76
CA LYS A 551 -7.22 4.02 -40.74
C LYS A 551 -8.13 2.85 -40.35
N ASP A 552 -7.75 1.61 -40.67
CA ASP A 552 -8.56 0.44 -40.38
C ASP A 552 -8.41 0.00 -38.92
N SER A 553 -7.27 0.28 -38.26
CA SER A 553 -7.18 0.20 -36.79
C SER A 553 -8.07 1.23 -36.08
N ILE A 554 -8.14 2.47 -36.60
CA ILE A 554 -9.02 3.50 -36.06
C ILE A 554 -10.49 3.06 -36.21
N LYS A 555 -10.88 2.50 -37.36
CA LYS A 555 -12.26 1.99 -37.57
C LYS A 555 -12.61 0.82 -36.65
N ARG A 556 -11.72 -0.18 -36.51
CA ARG A 556 -11.92 -1.30 -35.55
C ARG A 556 -12.05 -0.82 -34.10
N ALA A 557 -11.34 0.24 -33.72
CA ALA A 557 -11.44 0.85 -32.39
C ALA A 557 -12.76 1.62 -32.14
N LEU A 558 -13.60 1.82 -33.17
CA LEU A 558 -14.83 2.62 -33.13
C LEU A 558 -16.12 1.81 -33.36
N GLU A 559 -16.02 0.61 -33.92
CA GLU A 559 -17.12 -0.22 -34.46
C GLU A 559 -18.31 -0.45 -33.49
N HIS A 560 -18.10 -0.33 -32.18
CA HIS A 560 -19.12 -0.60 -31.15
C HIS A 560 -19.32 0.56 -30.15
N SER A 561 -18.84 1.78 -30.46
CA SER A 561 -18.86 2.93 -29.54
C SER A 561 -19.86 4.01 -29.96
N ASN A 562 -20.62 4.55 -29.00
CA ASN A 562 -21.50 5.72 -29.18
C ASN A 562 -20.90 7.05 -28.70
N VAL A 563 -19.74 6.99 -28.04
CA VAL A 563 -18.96 8.17 -27.60
C VAL A 563 -17.49 8.00 -27.98
N VAL A 564 -16.85 9.08 -28.45
CA VAL A 564 -15.40 9.15 -28.63
C VAL A 564 -14.82 10.27 -27.76
N ILE A 565 -13.72 9.97 -27.08
CA ILE A 565 -12.96 10.93 -26.28
C ILE A 565 -11.52 10.92 -26.78
N ASN A 566 -11.10 11.99 -27.47
CA ASN A 566 -9.75 12.18 -27.94
C ASN A 566 -8.90 12.94 -26.91
N LEU A 567 -8.03 12.20 -26.21
CA LEU A 567 -7.04 12.72 -25.27
C LEU A 567 -5.60 12.60 -25.81
N VAL A 568 -5.42 12.34 -27.12
CA VAL A 568 -4.10 12.20 -27.75
C VAL A 568 -3.32 13.53 -27.66
N GLY A 569 -2.09 13.44 -27.16
CA GLY A 569 -1.17 14.57 -27.05
C GLY A 569 0.19 14.15 -26.50
N GLU A 570 1.22 14.95 -26.75
CA GLU A 570 2.56 14.78 -26.18
C GLU A 570 3.19 16.16 -25.91
N GLU A 571 4.11 16.26 -24.96
CA GLU A 571 4.75 17.55 -24.59
C GLU A 571 5.94 17.97 -25.47
N TRP A 572 6.50 17.04 -26.26
CA TRP A 572 7.63 17.30 -27.15
C TRP A 572 7.47 16.56 -28.47
N GLU A 573 8.17 17.01 -29.51
CA GLU A 573 8.20 16.33 -30.81
C GLU A 573 9.15 15.13 -30.74
N THR A 574 8.72 13.98 -31.28
CA THR A 574 9.52 12.76 -31.31
C THR A 574 10.10 12.53 -32.70
N ARG A 575 11.10 11.64 -32.84
CA ARG A 575 11.64 11.25 -34.16
C ARG A 575 10.58 10.65 -35.10
N ASN A 576 9.43 10.21 -34.58
CA ASN A 576 8.39 9.50 -35.34
C ASN A 576 7.11 10.34 -35.55
N TYR A 577 6.90 11.41 -34.77
CA TYR A 577 5.67 12.21 -34.75
C TYR A 577 5.98 13.66 -34.36
N SER A 578 5.55 14.60 -35.21
CA SER A 578 5.60 16.05 -34.98
C SER A 578 4.34 16.56 -34.26
N PHE A 579 4.36 17.82 -33.80
CA PHE A 579 3.15 18.45 -33.24
C PHE A 579 2.01 18.60 -34.25
N GLN A 580 2.31 18.71 -35.56
CA GLN A 580 1.30 18.74 -36.61
C GLN A 580 0.58 17.39 -36.71
N ASP A 581 1.33 16.29 -36.65
CA ASP A 581 0.76 14.93 -36.67
C ASP A 581 -0.14 14.69 -35.44
N VAL A 582 0.37 15.03 -34.26
CA VAL A 582 -0.27 14.73 -32.97
C VAL A 582 -1.51 15.59 -32.71
N PHE A 583 -1.52 16.87 -33.12
CA PHE A 583 -2.63 17.78 -32.81
C PHE A 583 -3.55 18.10 -33.99
N VAL A 584 -3.11 17.94 -35.24
CA VAL A 584 -3.94 18.21 -36.42
C VAL A 584 -4.30 16.92 -37.15
N THR A 585 -3.30 16.22 -37.70
CA THR A 585 -3.53 15.08 -38.61
C THR A 585 -4.27 13.92 -37.93
N ILE A 586 -3.82 13.48 -36.75
CA ILE A 586 -4.42 12.35 -36.04
C ILE A 586 -5.83 12.69 -35.51
N PRO A 587 -6.07 13.83 -34.83
CA PRO A 587 -7.42 14.20 -34.41
C PRO A 587 -8.41 14.37 -35.58
N GLN A 588 -7.98 14.90 -36.72
CA GLN A 588 -8.81 15.02 -37.92
C GLN A 588 -9.22 13.64 -38.46
N GLN A 589 -8.30 12.67 -38.50
CA GLN A 589 -8.59 11.29 -38.92
C GLN A 589 -9.52 10.56 -37.95
N ILE A 590 -9.35 10.75 -36.64
CA ILE A 590 -10.25 10.17 -35.63
C ILE A 590 -11.66 10.81 -35.73
N ALA A 591 -11.76 12.12 -35.97
CA ALA A 591 -13.03 12.81 -36.20
C ALA A 591 -13.75 12.32 -37.48
N GLN A 592 -12.99 12.10 -38.57
CA GLN A 592 -13.54 11.54 -39.80
C GLN A 592 -14.06 10.12 -39.57
N ALA A 593 -13.26 9.24 -38.96
CA ALA A 593 -13.66 7.86 -38.70
C ALA A 593 -14.86 7.77 -37.73
N ALA A 594 -14.96 8.67 -36.75
CA ALA A 594 -16.12 8.74 -35.86
C ALA A 594 -17.40 9.19 -36.58
N ARG A 595 -17.29 10.12 -37.55
CA ARG A 595 -18.42 10.52 -38.40
C ARG A 595 -18.84 9.42 -39.37
N GLU A 596 -17.88 8.70 -39.97
CA GLU A 596 -18.15 7.53 -40.81
C GLU A 596 -18.80 6.37 -40.02
N ALA A 597 -18.47 6.22 -38.73
CA ALA A 597 -19.06 5.22 -37.84
C ALA A 597 -20.41 5.64 -37.20
N GLY A 598 -20.95 6.82 -37.54
CA GLY A 598 -22.26 7.29 -37.03
C GLY A 598 -22.29 7.68 -35.55
N ILE A 599 -21.15 8.07 -34.99
CA ILE A 599 -20.99 8.32 -33.54
C ILE A 599 -21.63 9.64 -33.11
N THR A 600 -22.50 9.59 -32.10
CA THR A 600 -23.35 10.71 -31.66
C THR A 600 -22.66 11.77 -30.79
N LYS A 601 -21.51 11.45 -30.17
CA LYS A 601 -20.79 12.37 -29.28
C LYS A 601 -19.28 12.25 -29.45
N PHE A 602 -18.63 13.38 -29.74
CA PHE A 602 -17.18 13.48 -29.90
C PHE A 602 -16.61 14.56 -28.96
N VAL A 603 -15.69 14.17 -28.06
CA VAL A 603 -15.00 15.09 -27.14
C VAL A 603 -13.55 15.25 -27.57
N HIS A 604 -13.10 16.49 -27.80
CA HIS A 604 -11.73 16.81 -28.19
C HIS A 604 -11.01 17.61 -27.10
N MET A 605 -9.81 17.16 -26.72
CA MET A 605 -8.97 17.82 -25.72
C MET A 605 -7.97 18.82 -26.33
N SER A 606 -8.26 20.12 -26.23
CA SER A 606 -7.35 21.20 -26.62
C SER A 606 -6.57 21.74 -25.41
N HIS A 607 -6.53 23.05 -25.20
CA HIS A 607 -5.82 23.78 -24.14
C HIS A 607 -6.36 25.23 -24.08
N LEU A 608 -6.38 25.87 -22.90
CA LEU A 608 -6.86 27.24 -22.71
C LEU A 608 -6.19 28.24 -23.65
N ASN A 609 -4.85 28.32 -23.61
CA ASN A 609 -4.06 29.26 -24.40
C ASN A 609 -3.84 28.84 -25.88
N ALA A 610 -4.70 28.00 -26.46
CA ALA A 610 -4.59 27.61 -27.86
C ALA A 610 -4.98 28.77 -28.79
N ASP A 611 -3.98 29.36 -29.45
CA ASP A 611 -4.11 30.45 -30.43
C ASP A 611 -3.05 30.27 -31.54
N ILE A 612 -3.45 30.51 -32.80
CA ILE A 612 -2.59 30.55 -33.98
C ILE A 612 -1.49 31.62 -33.86
N ARG A 613 -1.71 32.69 -33.08
CA ARG A 613 -0.73 33.75 -32.80
C ARG A 613 0.19 33.47 -31.61
N SER A 614 0.01 32.35 -30.90
CA SER A 614 0.82 31.99 -29.73
C SER A 614 2.31 31.79 -30.09
N PRO A 615 3.27 32.17 -29.23
CA PRO A 615 4.70 31.94 -29.48
C PRO A 615 5.07 30.44 -29.46
N SER A 616 4.36 29.61 -28.69
CA SER A 616 4.56 28.16 -28.61
C SER A 616 4.01 27.45 -29.86
N LYS A 617 4.83 26.58 -30.47
CA LYS A 617 4.44 25.69 -31.57
C LYS A 617 3.37 24.71 -31.11
N TYR A 618 3.48 24.16 -29.89
CA TYR A 618 2.45 23.29 -29.29
C TYR A 618 1.07 23.97 -29.29
N LEU A 619 0.98 25.21 -28.80
CA LEU A 619 -0.28 25.95 -28.70
C LEU A 619 -0.86 26.34 -30.07
N ARG A 620 -0.02 26.73 -31.04
CA ARG A 620 -0.47 26.98 -32.42
C ARG A 620 -1.05 25.72 -33.08
N ASN A 621 -0.41 24.57 -32.90
CA ASN A 621 -0.84 23.31 -33.52
C ASN A 621 -2.16 22.81 -32.90
N LYS A 622 -2.37 22.99 -31.58
CA LYS A 622 -3.68 22.73 -30.96
C LYS A 622 -4.78 23.65 -31.50
N ALA A 623 -4.51 24.94 -31.73
CA ALA A 623 -5.50 25.86 -32.31
C ALA A 623 -5.92 25.46 -33.74
N VAL A 624 -4.97 25.01 -34.58
CA VAL A 624 -5.28 24.46 -35.91
C VAL A 624 -6.04 23.13 -35.80
N GLY A 625 -5.71 22.30 -34.80
CA GLY A 625 -6.39 21.03 -34.50
C GLY A 625 -7.85 21.20 -34.11
N GLU A 626 -8.19 22.23 -33.34
CA GLU A 626 -9.58 22.58 -33.02
C GLU A 626 -10.41 22.83 -34.27
N THR A 627 -9.90 23.65 -35.19
CA THR A 627 -10.57 23.95 -36.47
C THR A 627 -10.69 22.69 -37.33
N ALA A 628 -9.59 21.94 -37.53
CA ALA A 628 -9.59 20.75 -38.37
C ALA A 628 -10.54 19.63 -37.86
N VAL A 629 -10.75 19.54 -36.54
CA VAL A 629 -11.76 18.65 -35.94
C VAL A 629 -13.17 19.22 -36.09
N ARG A 630 -13.35 20.54 -35.93
CA ARG A 630 -14.64 21.21 -36.05
C ARG A 630 -15.20 21.16 -37.47
N ASP A 631 -14.36 21.35 -38.48
CA ASP A 631 -14.75 21.30 -39.90
C ASP A 631 -15.27 19.89 -40.28
N VAL A 632 -14.66 18.84 -39.72
CA VAL A 632 -15.05 17.45 -39.96
C VAL A 632 -16.23 17.02 -39.09
N PHE A 633 -16.31 17.48 -37.84
CA PHE A 633 -17.34 17.13 -36.86
C PHE A 633 -17.86 18.41 -36.15
N PRO A 634 -18.86 19.11 -36.72
CA PRO A 634 -19.31 20.41 -36.20
C PRO A 634 -19.85 20.36 -34.76
N GLU A 635 -20.45 19.23 -34.35
CA GLU A 635 -20.96 18.98 -33.00
C GLU A 635 -19.87 18.60 -31.98
N ALA A 636 -18.58 18.71 -32.32
CA ALA A 636 -17.49 18.31 -31.44
C ALA A 636 -17.45 19.19 -30.18
N ILE A 637 -17.41 18.53 -29.02
CA ILE A 637 -17.31 19.14 -27.71
C ILE A 637 -15.84 19.44 -27.44
N ILE A 638 -15.45 20.71 -27.51
CA ILE A 638 -14.03 21.12 -27.36
C ILE A 638 -13.77 21.51 -25.90
N MET A 639 -12.88 20.77 -25.24
CA MET A 639 -12.44 21.06 -23.88
C MET A 639 -11.12 21.83 -23.92
N LYS A 640 -11.11 23.04 -23.35
CA LYS A 640 -9.92 23.91 -23.20
C LYS A 640 -9.52 24.04 -21.72
N PRO A 641 -8.80 23.07 -21.13
CA PRO A 641 -8.30 23.19 -19.77
C PRO A 641 -7.11 24.16 -19.68
N ALA A 642 -6.97 24.82 -18.53
CA ALA A 642 -5.71 25.41 -18.11
C ALA A 642 -4.62 24.33 -17.87
N GLU A 643 -3.42 24.75 -17.50
CA GLU A 643 -2.35 23.83 -17.10
C GLU A 643 -2.82 22.97 -15.90
N MET A 644 -2.79 21.65 -16.05
CA MET A 644 -3.43 20.72 -15.10
C MET A 644 -2.49 20.28 -13.97
N PHE A 645 -3.01 20.14 -12.75
CA PHE A 645 -2.27 19.62 -11.59
C PHE A 645 -2.95 18.39 -10.95
N GLY A 646 -2.15 17.50 -10.35
CA GLY A 646 -2.54 16.18 -9.82
C GLY A 646 -1.30 15.29 -9.56
N ARG A 647 -1.43 14.09 -8.96
CA ARG A 647 -0.24 13.35 -8.47
C ARG A 647 0.79 13.00 -9.56
N GLU A 648 0.42 12.92 -10.84
CA GLU A 648 1.35 12.67 -11.96
C GLU A 648 1.46 13.85 -12.95
N ASP A 649 1.15 15.08 -12.52
CA ASP A 649 1.29 16.26 -13.39
C ASP A 649 2.73 16.50 -13.85
N ARG A 650 2.88 17.24 -14.97
CA ARG A 650 4.17 17.67 -15.54
C ARG A 650 4.46 19.17 -15.28
N PHE A 651 3.79 19.80 -14.29
CA PHE A 651 3.82 21.25 -13.99
C PHE A 651 4.28 21.56 -12.55
N PHE A 652 3.51 21.21 -11.51
CA PHE A 652 3.96 21.36 -10.11
C PHE A 652 5.17 20.44 -9.86
N ASN A 653 5.14 19.21 -10.39
CA ASN A 653 6.26 18.28 -10.28
C ASN A 653 7.49 18.70 -11.10
N TYR A 654 7.34 19.59 -12.10
CA TYR A 654 8.49 20.15 -12.81
C TYR A 654 9.29 21.09 -11.90
N TYR A 655 8.61 22.00 -11.20
CA TYR A 655 9.25 22.88 -10.21
C TYR A 655 9.76 22.10 -8.99
N ALA A 656 8.95 21.19 -8.43
CA ALA A 656 9.35 20.44 -7.24
C ALA A 656 10.52 19.44 -7.46
N ASN A 657 10.80 19.06 -8.71
CA ASN A 657 11.95 18.23 -9.08
C ASN A 657 13.17 19.00 -9.62
N MET A 658 13.20 20.33 -9.54
CA MET A 658 14.28 21.19 -10.07
C MET A 658 15.60 21.14 -9.25
N ARG A 659 15.94 19.95 -8.70
CA ARG A 659 17.00 19.71 -7.70
C ARG A 659 18.43 19.98 -8.24
N TRP A 660 18.65 19.89 -9.55
CA TRP A 660 19.97 20.10 -10.17
C TRP A 660 20.46 21.55 -10.13
N PHE A 661 19.58 22.53 -9.88
CA PHE A 661 19.95 23.94 -9.70
C PHE A 661 20.07 24.33 -8.21
N GLY A 662 20.09 23.34 -7.31
CA GLY A 662 20.10 23.56 -5.86
C GLY A 662 18.82 24.24 -5.40
N ASN A 663 18.97 25.42 -4.78
CA ASN A 663 17.84 26.26 -4.34
C ASN A 663 17.43 27.31 -5.41
N ALA A 664 18.22 27.47 -6.48
CA ALA A 664 18.05 28.54 -7.47
C ALA A 664 17.02 28.16 -8.54
N VAL A 665 16.01 29.01 -8.76
CA VAL A 665 14.88 28.73 -9.67
C VAL A 665 14.89 29.72 -10.85
N PRO A 666 15.19 29.29 -12.09
CA PRO A 666 15.10 30.16 -13.26
C PRO A 666 13.65 30.52 -13.58
N LEU A 667 13.34 31.82 -13.55
CA LEU A 667 12.05 32.34 -14.00
C LEU A 667 12.25 33.53 -14.93
N MET A 668 11.57 33.55 -16.08
CA MET A 668 11.57 34.72 -16.95
C MET A 668 10.88 35.90 -16.24
N ALA A 669 11.57 37.05 -16.15
CA ALA A 669 11.11 38.22 -15.40
C ALA A 669 10.65 37.91 -13.96
N LEU A 670 11.34 36.98 -13.28
CA LEU A 670 11.01 36.45 -11.94
C LEU A 670 9.62 35.81 -11.82
N GLY A 671 8.89 35.56 -12.92
CA GLY A 671 7.50 35.13 -12.91
C GLY A 671 6.48 36.24 -12.60
N LYS A 672 6.93 37.45 -12.20
CA LYS A 672 6.07 38.57 -11.76
C LYS A 672 5.28 39.27 -12.88
N LYS A 673 5.42 38.81 -14.13
CA LYS A 673 4.62 39.26 -15.30
C LYS A 673 3.76 38.15 -15.92
N THR A 674 3.81 36.94 -15.36
CA THR A 674 3.06 35.77 -15.86
C THR A 674 1.94 35.44 -14.88
N VAL A 675 0.69 35.36 -15.35
CA VAL A 675 -0.45 34.93 -14.52
C VAL A 675 -0.92 33.54 -14.97
N LYS A 676 -1.11 32.62 -14.03
CA LYS A 676 -1.62 31.25 -14.25
C LYS A 676 -2.94 31.00 -13.53
N GLN A 677 -3.77 30.13 -14.08
CA GLN A 677 -5.08 29.73 -13.51
C GLN A 677 -5.25 28.19 -13.51
N PRO A 678 -4.34 27.44 -12.86
CA PRO A 678 -4.24 25.99 -13.01
C PRO A 678 -5.51 25.26 -12.55
N VAL A 679 -5.81 24.11 -13.16
CA VAL A 679 -7.06 23.36 -12.94
C VAL A 679 -6.78 21.93 -12.47
N HIS A 680 -7.58 21.44 -11.52
CA HIS A 680 -7.36 20.12 -10.92
C HIS A 680 -7.80 19.00 -11.87
N VAL A 681 -6.93 18.02 -12.13
CA VAL A 681 -7.16 16.95 -13.14
C VAL A 681 -8.43 16.14 -12.89
N VAL A 682 -8.77 15.92 -11.61
CA VAL A 682 -9.96 15.17 -11.19
C VAL A 682 -11.26 15.90 -11.58
N ASP A 683 -11.23 17.23 -11.67
CA ASP A 683 -12.38 18.07 -12.03
C ASP A 683 -12.53 18.19 -13.54
N VAL A 684 -11.43 18.28 -14.30
CA VAL A 684 -11.44 18.12 -15.76
C VAL A 684 -12.01 16.74 -16.15
N ALA A 685 -11.67 15.69 -15.40
CA ALA A 685 -12.24 14.37 -15.60
C ALA A 685 -13.73 14.28 -15.22
N LYS A 686 -14.25 15.08 -14.27
CA LYS A 686 -15.70 15.23 -14.04
C LYS A 686 -16.36 15.89 -15.26
N ALA A 687 -15.77 16.98 -15.75
CA ALA A 687 -16.33 17.82 -16.83
C ALA A 687 -16.60 17.03 -18.10
N ILE A 688 -15.64 16.19 -18.51
CA ILE A 688 -15.77 15.29 -19.67
C ILE A 688 -16.98 14.36 -19.52
N ILE A 689 -17.17 13.75 -18.34
CA ILE A 689 -18.24 12.77 -18.11
C ILE A 689 -19.61 13.44 -18.01
N ASN A 690 -19.67 14.66 -17.47
CA ASN A 690 -20.90 15.43 -17.40
C ASN A 690 -21.30 15.93 -18.81
N ALA A 691 -20.37 16.44 -19.62
CA ALA A 691 -20.62 16.82 -21.03
C ALA A 691 -20.94 15.64 -21.96
N VAL A 692 -20.46 14.43 -21.65
CA VAL A 692 -20.87 13.19 -22.35
C VAL A 692 -22.33 12.82 -22.04
N ARG A 693 -22.86 13.22 -20.87
CA ARG A 693 -24.25 12.95 -20.45
C ARG A 693 -25.23 14.06 -20.82
N ASP A 694 -24.78 15.31 -20.79
CA ASP A 694 -25.54 16.48 -21.18
C ASP A 694 -25.85 16.46 -22.70
N PRO A 695 -27.12 16.42 -23.14
CA PRO A 695 -27.44 16.53 -24.57
C PRO A 695 -27.02 17.88 -25.15
N ASP A 696 -27.16 18.97 -24.38
CA ASP A 696 -26.92 20.34 -24.83
C ASP A 696 -25.42 20.66 -24.93
N ALA A 697 -24.52 19.76 -24.54
CA ALA A 697 -23.08 19.94 -24.66
C ALA A 697 -22.56 19.82 -26.11
N ASN A 698 -23.32 19.21 -27.02
CA ASN A 698 -22.91 19.05 -28.42
C ASN A 698 -22.60 20.41 -29.05
N GLY A 699 -21.47 20.50 -29.75
CA GLY A 699 -20.97 21.71 -30.39
C GLY A 699 -20.43 22.81 -29.45
N LYS A 700 -20.56 22.71 -28.12
CA LYS A 700 -20.03 23.72 -27.20
C LYS A 700 -18.50 23.63 -27.05
N THR A 701 -17.89 24.74 -26.63
CA THR A 701 -16.46 24.84 -26.28
C THR A 701 -16.35 25.32 -24.83
N TYR A 702 -15.74 24.52 -23.96
CA TYR A 702 -15.69 24.80 -22.51
C TYR A 702 -14.30 25.25 -22.07
N ALA A 703 -14.22 26.31 -21.26
CA ALA A 703 -12.98 26.84 -20.68
C ALA A 703 -12.82 26.34 -19.23
N LEU A 704 -12.03 25.29 -19.03
CA LEU A 704 -11.91 24.62 -17.73
C LEU A 704 -10.72 25.20 -16.94
N VAL A 705 -11.03 26.01 -15.93
CA VAL A 705 -10.05 26.79 -15.16
C VAL A 705 -10.24 26.60 -13.65
N GLY A 706 -9.18 26.77 -12.85
CA GLY A 706 -9.29 26.82 -11.39
C GLY A 706 -9.97 28.11 -10.89
N PRO A 707 -10.42 28.16 -9.63
CA PRO A 707 -11.14 29.32 -9.09
C PRO A 707 -10.25 30.57 -8.99
N ASN A 708 -8.97 30.38 -8.66
CA ASN A 708 -8.02 31.43 -8.31
C ASN A 708 -7.00 31.66 -9.44
N ARG A 709 -6.56 32.91 -9.59
CA ARG A 709 -5.44 33.32 -10.46
C ARG A 709 -4.23 33.70 -9.63
N TYR A 710 -3.06 33.22 -10.03
CA TYR A 710 -1.79 33.39 -9.31
C TYR A 710 -0.75 34.03 -10.24
N LEU A 711 0.16 34.83 -9.72
CA LEU A 711 1.41 35.09 -10.45
C LEU A 711 2.26 33.81 -10.44
N LEU A 712 3.05 33.59 -11.51
CA LEU A 712 3.95 32.45 -11.58
C LEU A 712 5.04 32.50 -10.48
N HIS A 713 5.36 33.70 -9.99
CA HIS A 713 6.23 33.90 -8.84
C HIS A 713 5.63 33.23 -7.59
N ASP A 714 4.49 33.76 -7.13
CA ASP A 714 3.79 33.37 -5.91
C ASP A 714 3.36 31.89 -5.95
N LEU A 715 3.00 31.37 -7.13
CA LEU A 715 2.65 29.95 -7.31
C LEU A 715 3.85 29.02 -7.11
N VAL A 716 5.04 29.40 -7.60
CA VAL A 716 6.25 28.60 -7.43
C VAL A 716 6.84 28.77 -6.03
N GLU A 717 6.72 29.95 -5.44
CA GLU A 717 6.99 30.20 -4.02
C GLU A 717 6.14 29.29 -3.13
N TYR A 718 4.83 29.23 -3.38
CA TYR A 718 3.90 28.34 -2.69
C TYR A 718 4.27 26.85 -2.86
N ILE A 719 4.65 26.42 -4.06
CA ILE A 719 5.14 25.05 -4.30
C ILE A 719 6.39 24.74 -3.44
N TYR A 720 7.32 25.68 -3.30
CA TYR A 720 8.53 25.51 -2.50
C TYR A 720 8.27 25.59 -0.99
N ALA A 721 7.36 26.46 -0.54
CA ALA A 721 6.91 26.56 0.84
C ALA A 721 6.22 25.26 1.30
N VAL A 722 5.27 24.75 0.51
CA VAL A 722 4.60 23.46 0.75
C VAL A 722 5.59 22.28 0.67
N ALA A 723 6.67 22.38 -0.11
CA ALA A 723 7.76 21.39 -0.12
C ALA A 723 8.79 21.56 1.02
N HIS A 724 8.64 22.56 1.89
CA HIS A 724 9.63 22.97 2.91
C HIS A 724 11.06 23.10 2.33
N ARG A 725 11.20 23.91 1.27
CA ARG A 725 12.49 24.24 0.65
C ARG A 725 12.64 25.75 0.47
N PRO A 726 13.84 26.32 0.64
CA PRO A 726 14.10 27.73 0.34
C PRO A 726 13.92 28.00 -1.15
N PHE A 727 13.17 29.05 -1.48
CA PHE A 727 12.91 29.51 -2.83
C PHE A 727 13.87 30.66 -3.17
N VAL A 728 14.79 30.46 -4.12
CA VAL A 728 15.71 31.51 -4.59
C VAL A 728 15.45 31.76 -6.09
N PRO A 729 14.41 32.55 -6.44
CA PRO A 729 14.10 32.85 -7.84
C PRO A 729 15.16 33.76 -8.44
N TYR A 730 15.63 33.46 -9.66
CA TYR A 730 16.54 34.32 -10.41
C TYR A 730 15.98 34.68 -11.80
N PRO A 731 16.23 35.92 -12.29
CA PRO A 731 15.71 36.37 -13.57
C PRO A 731 16.52 35.75 -14.71
N CYS A 732 15.94 34.79 -15.43
CA CYS A 732 16.61 34.18 -16.59
C CYS A 732 16.15 34.86 -17.90
N PRO A 733 17.05 35.48 -18.70
CA PRO A 733 16.70 36.02 -20.01
C PRO A 733 16.28 34.91 -20.98
N ARG A 734 15.24 35.18 -21.80
CA ARG A 734 14.67 34.18 -22.74
C ARG A 734 15.71 33.47 -23.62
N PRO A 735 16.72 34.16 -24.23
CA PRO A 735 17.72 33.47 -25.06
C PRO A 735 18.59 32.48 -24.26
N LEU A 736 18.95 32.82 -23.01
CA LEU A 736 19.76 31.97 -22.14
C LEU A 736 18.96 30.76 -21.65
N TYR A 737 17.68 30.96 -21.29
CA TYR A 737 16.79 29.86 -20.90
C TYR A 737 16.52 28.94 -22.10
N HIS A 738 16.32 29.48 -23.30
CA HIS A 738 16.19 28.70 -24.53
C HIS A 738 17.45 27.90 -24.87
N LEU A 739 18.64 28.47 -24.67
CA LEU A 739 19.92 27.76 -24.85
C LEU A 739 20.06 26.58 -23.88
N ALA A 740 19.79 26.79 -22.58
CA ALA A 740 19.80 25.73 -21.59
C ALA A 740 18.76 24.64 -21.90
N ALA A 741 17.54 25.03 -22.27
CA ALA A 741 16.49 24.10 -22.66
C ALA A 741 16.82 23.33 -23.95
N LYS A 742 17.56 23.94 -24.89
CA LYS A 742 18.06 23.25 -26.09
C LYS A 742 19.03 22.13 -25.71
N MET A 743 19.93 22.34 -24.75
CA MET A 743 20.83 21.29 -24.25
C MET A 743 20.05 20.11 -23.63
N PHE A 744 19.07 20.37 -22.76
CA PHE A 744 18.23 19.30 -22.19
C PHE A 744 17.38 18.57 -23.24
N SER A 745 16.99 19.24 -24.32
CA SER A 745 16.27 18.62 -25.45
C SER A 745 17.12 17.70 -26.35
N MET A 746 18.44 17.62 -26.13
CA MET A 746 19.30 16.67 -26.86
C MET A 746 19.24 15.24 -26.31
N ASN A 747 18.59 15.02 -25.16
CA ASN A 747 18.35 13.69 -24.60
C ASN A 747 17.49 12.86 -25.57
N PRO A 748 17.91 11.65 -25.99
CA PRO A 748 17.11 10.79 -26.88
C PRO A 748 15.87 10.16 -26.21
N PHE A 749 15.69 10.34 -24.91
CA PHE A 749 14.52 9.90 -24.14
C PHE A 749 13.60 11.10 -23.79
N GLU A 750 12.79 11.00 -22.73
CA GLU A 750 11.96 12.11 -22.23
C GLU A 750 12.86 13.31 -21.82
N PRO A 751 12.72 14.49 -22.47
CA PRO A 751 13.53 15.67 -22.15
C PRO A 751 12.93 16.41 -20.95
N TRP A 752 13.76 16.71 -19.93
CA TRP A 752 13.30 17.39 -18.71
C TRP A 752 12.66 18.77 -18.98
N THR A 753 13.18 19.50 -19.97
CA THR A 753 12.56 20.73 -20.48
C THR A 753 12.91 20.94 -21.96
N THR A 754 12.12 21.76 -22.65
CA THR A 754 12.30 22.13 -24.05
C THR A 754 12.04 23.64 -24.23
N PRO A 755 12.57 24.30 -25.26
CA PRO A 755 12.32 25.73 -25.49
C PRO A 755 10.83 26.09 -25.59
N ASP A 756 10.01 25.19 -26.17
CA ASP A 756 8.56 25.36 -26.25
C ASP A 756 7.88 25.26 -24.87
N LYS A 757 8.30 24.30 -24.03
CA LYS A 757 7.81 24.16 -22.66
C LYS A 757 8.17 25.37 -21.78
N VAL A 758 9.37 25.93 -21.97
CA VAL A 758 9.78 27.19 -21.32
C VAL A 758 8.86 28.34 -21.72
N ASP A 759 8.56 28.52 -23.00
CA ASP A 759 7.62 29.56 -23.45
C ASP A 759 6.18 29.30 -22.96
N ARG A 760 5.71 28.04 -22.95
CA ARG A 760 4.36 27.65 -22.47
C ARG A 760 4.14 27.98 -20.99
N PHE A 761 5.14 27.72 -20.15
CA PHE A 761 5.07 27.95 -18.70
C PHE A 761 5.17 29.45 -18.35
N HIS A 762 5.87 30.26 -19.15
CA HIS A 762 5.99 31.71 -18.94
C HIS A 762 4.95 32.55 -19.72
N LEU A 763 4.04 31.92 -20.48
CA LEU A 763 2.92 32.60 -21.13
C LEU A 763 1.77 32.83 -20.13
N THR A 764 1.22 34.05 -20.09
CA THR A 764 0.04 34.37 -19.26
C THR A 764 -1.22 33.67 -19.78
N ASP A 765 -2.01 33.09 -18.89
CA ASP A 765 -3.25 32.41 -19.21
C ASP A 765 -4.38 33.38 -19.60
N MET A 766 -5.04 33.09 -20.72
CA MET A 766 -6.12 33.93 -21.28
C MET A 766 -7.43 33.87 -20.46
N LYS A 767 -8.34 34.82 -20.70
CA LYS A 767 -9.69 34.86 -20.11
C LYS A 767 -10.74 34.72 -21.21
N TYR A 768 -11.73 33.84 -21.01
CA TYR A 768 -12.85 33.64 -21.93
C TYR A 768 -14.19 33.78 -21.21
N PRO A 769 -14.62 35.00 -20.82
CA PRO A 769 -15.83 35.22 -20.03
C PRO A 769 -17.14 34.91 -20.76
N GLY A 770 -17.09 34.64 -22.07
CA GLY A 770 -18.24 34.22 -22.90
C GLY A 770 -18.22 32.73 -23.28
N LEU A 771 -17.38 31.90 -22.65
CA LEU A 771 -17.40 30.44 -22.81
C LEU A 771 -17.85 29.78 -21.50
N PRO A 772 -18.67 28.70 -21.55
CA PRO A 772 -19.05 27.95 -20.36
C PRO A 772 -17.84 27.31 -19.67
N GLY A 773 -17.89 27.20 -18.35
CA GLY A 773 -16.82 26.71 -17.48
C GLY A 773 -17.11 25.35 -16.84
N LEU A 774 -16.54 25.14 -15.65
CA LEU A 774 -16.81 23.96 -14.82
C LEU A 774 -18.17 24.04 -14.11
N GLU A 775 -18.63 25.25 -13.79
CA GLU A 775 -19.87 25.49 -13.05
C GLU A 775 -21.11 25.15 -13.89
N ASP A 776 -21.11 25.49 -15.18
CA ASP A 776 -22.13 25.07 -16.16
C ASP A 776 -22.26 23.54 -16.30
N LEU A 777 -21.19 22.81 -16.01
CA LEU A 777 -21.14 21.35 -15.99
C LEU A 777 -21.43 20.76 -14.59
N GLY A 778 -21.91 21.58 -13.65
CA GLY A 778 -22.29 21.17 -12.30
C GLY A 778 -21.11 20.81 -11.39
N ILE A 779 -19.94 21.44 -11.59
CA ILE A 779 -18.69 21.12 -10.87
C ILE A 779 -18.15 22.36 -10.18
N THR A 780 -18.19 22.36 -8.84
CA THR A 780 -17.40 23.30 -8.03
C THR A 780 -15.90 23.02 -8.26
N PRO A 781 -15.09 24.02 -8.68
CA PRO A 781 -13.69 23.80 -9.02
C PRO A 781 -12.81 23.77 -7.75
N SER A 782 -11.93 22.76 -7.63
CA SER A 782 -10.98 22.67 -6.50
C SER A 782 -9.93 23.79 -6.58
N SER A 783 -9.57 24.38 -5.43
CA SER A 783 -8.48 25.37 -5.36
C SER A 783 -7.10 24.71 -5.25
N VAL A 784 -6.02 25.47 -5.52
CA VAL A 784 -4.65 24.96 -5.38
C VAL A 784 -4.34 24.64 -3.92
N GLU A 785 -4.75 25.50 -2.99
CA GLU A 785 -4.48 25.39 -1.56
C GLU A 785 -5.11 24.13 -0.94
N GLN A 786 -6.23 23.68 -1.49
CA GLN A 786 -6.93 22.47 -1.06
C GLN A 786 -6.25 21.17 -1.51
N ARG A 787 -5.57 21.16 -2.66
CA ARG A 787 -5.11 19.92 -3.33
C ARG A 787 -3.60 19.82 -3.53
N ALA A 788 -2.85 20.93 -3.48
CA ALA A 788 -1.39 20.92 -3.67
C ALA A 788 -0.65 20.02 -2.68
N ILE A 789 -1.15 19.91 -1.44
CA ILE A 789 -0.59 19.05 -0.39
C ILE A 789 -0.51 17.58 -0.82
N GLU A 790 -1.53 17.06 -1.51
CA GLU A 790 -1.63 15.66 -1.96
C GLU A 790 -0.55 15.30 -3.00
N ILE A 791 0.00 16.31 -3.68
CA ILE A 791 1.00 16.18 -4.76
C ILE A 791 2.40 16.47 -4.21
N LEU A 792 2.51 17.47 -3.33
CA LEU A 792 3.78 18.03 -2.88
C LEU A 792 4.32 17.41 -1.58
N ARG A 793 3.51 16.71 -0.76
CA ARG A 793 3.96 16.03 0.47
C ARG A 793 5.15 15.09 0.23
N ARG A 794 5.21 14.41 -0.93
CA ARG A 794 6.33 13.53 -1.34
C ARG A 794 7.65 14.25 -1.65
N HIS A 795 7.60 15.56 -1.87
CA HIS A 795 8.79 16.38 -2.19
C HIS A 795 9.39 17.04 -0.94
N ARG A 796 8.75 16.89 0.24
CA ARG A 796 9.22 17.45 1.50
C ARG A 796 10.55 16.87 1.94
N ARG A 797 11.46 17.75 2.35
CA ARG A 797 12.77 17.35 2.91
C ARG A 797 12.63 16.77 4.32
N PHE A 798 11.63 17.23 5.06
CA PHE A 798 11.29 16.79 6.41
C PHE A 798 9.80 16.45 6.45
N ARG A 799 9.47 15.18 6.73
CA ARG A 799 8.09 14.66 6.55
C ARG A 799 7.14 14.95 7.73
N TYR A 800 7.67 15.51 8.82
CA TYR A 800 7.05 15.58 10.15
C TYR A 800 6.53 16.97 10.57
N LEU A 801 6.88 18.05 9.87
CA LEU A 801 6.72 19.43 10.38
C LEU A 801 5.29 20.01 10.40
N GLU A 802 4.28 19.34 9.86
CA GLU A 802 3.01 20.01 9.51
C GLU A 802 1.73 19.44 10.14
N ALA A 803 1.76 18.26 10.76
CA ALA A 803 0.69 17.83 11.66
C ALA A 803 0.68 18.67 12.94
N ASP A 804 1.87 19.07 13.39
CA ASP A 804 2.15 19.58 14.74
C ASP A 804 1.64 21.01 14.98
N ASN A 805 1.79 21.92 13.99
CA ASN A 805 1.38 23.33 14.11
C ASN A 805 -0.15 23.56 14.17
N ARG A 806 -0.97 22.52 14.02
CA ARG A 806 -2.44 22.59 14.16
C ARG A 806 -2.96 22.00 15.46
N ILE A 807 -2.12 21.35 16.25
CA ILE A 807 -2.52 20.62 17.45
C ILE A 807 -2.08 21.42 18.68
N PRO A 808 -2.97 21.76 19.64
CA PRO A 808 -2.62 22.56 20.82
C PRO A 808 -1.42 21.98 21.60
N LEU A 809 -0.51 22.82 22.07
CA LEU A 809 0.71 22.38 22.80
C LEU A 809 0.38 21.61 24.09
N ASN A 810 -0.80 21.87 24.66
CA ASN A 810 -1.35 21.26 25.87
C ASN A 810 -2.46 20.23 25.57
N ARG A 811 -2.43 19.56 24.41
CA ARG A 811 -3.44 18.54 24.03
C ARG A 811 -3.57 17.45 25.10
N ASP A 812 -4.80 17.02 25.38
CA ASP A 812 -5.02 15.85 26.24
C ASP A 812 -4.62 14.54 25.55
N LEU A 813 -4.18 13.58 26.36
CA LEU A 813 -3.85 12.23 25.94
C LEU A 813 -4.80 11.24 26.61
N SER A 814 -5.21 10.19 25.87
CA SER A 814 -5.93 9.06 26.45
C SER A 814 -5.04 8.30 27.44
N ASP A 815 -5.57 7.98 28.62
CA ASP A 815 -4.86 7.13 29.58
C ASP A 815 -4.80 5.67 29.08
N THR A 816 -3.58 5.21 28.79
CA THR A 816 -3.29 3.87 28.25
C THR A 816 -2.93 2.84 29.32
N ARG A 817 -2.79 3.26 30.59
CA ARG A 817 -2.28 2.43 31.68
C ARG A 817 -3.24 1.29 32.04
N ASP A 818 -2.74 0.32 32.81
CA ASP A 818 -3.62 -0.69 33.39
C ASP A 818 -4.49 -0.08 34.51
N SER A 819 -5.74 -0.55 34.63
CA SER A 819 -6.66 -0.19 35.71
C SER A 819 -6.05 -0.28 37.13
N ARG A 820 -5.18 -1.26 37.40
CA ARG A 820 -4.46 -1.44 38.67
C ARG A 820 -3.55 -0.25 39.00
N CYS A 821 -2.97 0.40 37.99
CA CYS A 821 -2.13 1.58 38.18
C CYS A 821 -2.94 2.80 38.65
N LEU A 822 -4.22 2.89 38.27
CA LEU A 822 -5.12 3.98 38.69
C LEU A 822 -5.56 3.84 40.16
N THR A 823 -5.42 2.64 40.74
CA THR A 823 -5.71 2.33 42.14
C THR A 823 -4.48 2.31 43.05
N LYS A 824 -3.30 2.74 42.57
CA LYS A 824 -2.07 2.80 43.39
C LYS A 824 -1.88 4.20 43.99
N ASP A 825 -1.98 4.29 45.30
CA ASP A 825 -1.47 5.43 46.07
C ASP A 825 0.07 5.38 46.17
N TYR A 826 0.71 6.53 46.00
CA TYR A 826 2.15 6.72 46.18
C TYR A 826 2.43 7.60 47.42
N PRO A 827 3.60 7.44 48.09
CA PRO A 827 3.99 8.32 49.18
C PRO A 827 4.00 9.80 48.76
N LYS A 828 3.72 10.72 49.69
CA LYS A 828 3.73 12.17 49.41
C LYS A 828 5.12 12.81 49.51
N ASP A 829 6.07 12.11 50.12
CA ASP A 829 7.43 12.54 50.42
C ASP A 829 8.43 11.97 49.40
N LEU A 830 8.13 12.12 48.10
CA LEU A 830 8.97 11.64 47.00
C LEU A 830 10.19 12.55 46.75
N PRO A 831 11.31 12.02 46.23
CA PRO A 831 12.46 12.82 45.84
C PRO A 831 12.13 13.83 44.74
N THR A 832 12.89 14.94 44.71
CA THR A 832 12.74 15.96 43.66
C THR A 832 13.32 15.51 42.32
N LEU A 833 12.79 16.08 41.23
CA LEU A 833 13.07 15.68 39.85
C LEU A 833 13.59 16.84 38.99
N SER A 834 14.78 16.67 38.40
CA SER A 834 15.25 17.47 37.26
C SER A 834 15.00 16.70 35.96
N VAL A 835 14.28 17.29 35.00
CA VAL A 835 14.05 16.66 33.68
C VAL A 835 15.03 17.23 32.65
N ILE A 836 15.73 16.37 31.92
CA ILE A 836 16.73 16.73 30.92
C ILE A 836 16.18 16.39 29.54
N LEU A 837 16.03 17.39 28.67
CA LEU A 837 15.65 17.23 27.27
C LEU A 837 16.83 17.58 26.36
N ILE A 838 17.20 16.66 25.47
CA ILE A 838 18.33 16.85 24.54
C ILE A 838 17.78 16.98 23.13
N PHE A 839 18.31 17.95 22.38
CA PHE A 839 17.84 18.23 21.03
C PHE A 839 18.94 18.67 20.08
N LEU A 840 18.69 18.43 18.78
CA LEU A 840 19.51 18.87 17.66
C LEU A 840 18.57 19.09 16.46
N ASN A 841 18.42 20.35 16.04
CA ASN A 841 17.53 20.76 14.93
C ASN A 841 16.09 20.21 15.07
N GLU A 842 15.58 20.20 16.30
CA GLU A 842 14.25 19.68 16.63
C GLU A 842 13.13 20.63 16.15
N ALA A 843 11.92 20.10 15.95
CA ALA A 843 10.78 20.92 15.56
C ALA A 843 10.34 21.83 16.74
N PRO A 844 10.14 23.16 16.53
CA PRO A 844 9.79 24.07 17.61
C PRO A 844 8.51 23.67 18.37
N SER A 845 7.48 23.25 17.65
CA SER A 845 6.20 22.85 18.23
C SER A 845 6.32 21.55 19.05
N VAL A 846 7.07 20.56 18.56
CA VAL A 846 7.37 19.31 19.29
C VAL A 846 8.08 19.58 20.63
N ILE A 847 9.15 20.38 20.64
CA ILE A 847 9.88 20.65 21.90
C ILE A 847 9.05 21.52 22.87
N LYS A 848 8.27 22.50 22.36
CA LYS A 848 7.33 23.29 23.19
C LYS A 848 6.23 22.41 23.80
N ARG A 849 5.71 21.45 23.05
CA ARG A 849 4.72 20.43 23.47
C ARG A 849 5.29 19.50 24.54
N ALA A 850 6.52 19.02 24.37
CA ALA A 850 7.23 18.23 25.38
C ALA A 850 7.34 19.00 26.70
N ILE A 851 7.91 20.22 26.65
CA ILE A 851 8.04 21.12 27.80
C ILE A 851 6.67 21.34 28.49
N ARG A 852 5.62 21.69 27.74
CA ARG A 852 4.28 21.95 28.31
C ARG A 852 3.72 20.72 29.01
N SER A 853 3.78 19.55 28.37
CA SER A 853 3.26 18.30 28.93
C SER A 853 3.94 17.93 30.26
N ILE A 854 5.24 18.16 30.39
CA ILE A 854 6.01 17.91 31.62
C ILE A 854 5.60 18.92 32.72
N ILE A 855 5.45 20.20 32.37
CA ILE A 855 5.10 21.28 33.31
C ILE A 855 3.67 21.16 33.86
N ASP A 856 2.75 20.62 33.08
CA ASP A 856 1.34 20.49 33.45
C ASP A 856 1.03 19.15 34.14
N ARG A 857 1.71 18.05 33.78
CA ARG A 857 1.39 16.68 34.25
C ARG A 857 2.32 16.15 35.34
N THR A 858 3.28 16.95 35.80
CA THR A 858 4.18 16.62 36.92
C THR A 858 3.82 17.49 38.13
N PRO A 859 3.59 16.93 39.32
CA PRO A 859 3.26 17.71 40.52
C PRO A 859 4.32 18.78 40.85
N GLN A 860 3.89 20.00 41.14
CA GLN A 860 4.77 21.17 41.32
C GLN A 860 5.80 21.03 42.46
N HIS A 861 5.53 20.19 43.47
CA HIS A 861 6.47 19.92 44.56
C HIS A 861 7.57 18.90 44.19
N LEU A 862 7.42 18.19 43.05
CA LEU A 862 8.37 17.20 42.55
C LEU A 862 9.24 17.79 41.43
N LEU A 863 8.65 18.50 40.47
CA LEU A 863 9.38 19.09 39.35
C LEU A 863 10.23 20.28 39.82
N ARG A 864 11.54 20.07 39.95
CA ARG A 864 12.50 21.09 40.38
C ARG A 864 12.90 22.04 39.24
N GLU A 865 13.14 21.49 38.06
CA GLU A 865 13.63 22.19 36.87
C GLU A 865 13.55 21.32 35.60
N ILE A 866 13.58 21.98 34.44
CA ILE A 866 13.77 21.36 33.13
C ILE A 866 15.06 21.92 32.51
N ILE A 867 15.94 21.04 32.04
CA ILE A 867 17.24 21.38 31.46
C ILE A 867 17.22 21.02 29.98
N LEU A 868 17.26 22.04 29.12
CA LEU A 868 17.30 21.90 27.67
C LEU A 868 18.76 21.93 27.21
N VAL A 869 19.23 20.87 26.56
CA VAL A 869 20.61 20.76 26.05
C VAL A 869 20.60 20.78 24.52
N ASP A 870 21.08 21.88 23.94
CA ASP A 870 21.31 22.01 22.50
C ASP A 870 22.67 21.41 22.12
N ASP A 871 22.67 20.28 21.42
CA ASP A 871 23.89 19.65 20.90
C ASP A 871 24.34 20.26 19.56
N TYR A 872 24.38 21.61 19.51
CA TYR A 872 24.76 22.43 18.35
C TYR A 872 23.75 22.42 17.19
N SER A 873 22.51 22.85 17.46
CA SER A 873 21.51 23.12 16.41
C SER A 873 21.98 24.20 15.45
N THR A 874 21.85 23.92 14.16
CA THR A 874 22.21 24.79 13.03
C THR A 874 21.04 25.63 12.52
N ASN A 875 19.82 25.35 12.98
CA ASN A 875 18.64 26.17 12.66
C ASN A 875 18.58 27.41 13.56
N ASN A 876 18.83 28.59 12.99
CA ASN A 876 18.77 29.86 13.71
C ASN A 876 17.36 30.17 14.22
N ASP A 877 16.33 29.89 13.41
CA ASP A 877 14.93 30.22 13.70
C ASP A 877 14.38 29.38 14.87
N LEU A 878 14.96 28.19 15.13
CA LEU A 878 14.64 27.38 16.30
C LEU A 878 15.07 28.07 17.61
N MET A 879 16.19 28.79 17.60
CA MET A 879 16.77 29.38 18.82
C MET A 879 15.98 30.58 19.32
N SER A 880 15.57 31.50 18.43
CA SER A 880 14.72 32.64 18.79
C SER A 880 13.35 32.17 19.27
N VAL A 881 12.66 31.37 18.46
CA VAL A 881 11.29 30.89 18.73
C VAL A 881 11.22 30.02 19.99
N LEU A 882 12.31 29.34 20.37
CA LEU A 882 12.40 28.60 21.63
C LEU A 882 12.71 29.51 22.82
N GLN A 883 13.59 30.51 22.68
CA GLN A 883 13.90 31.46 23.76
C GLN A 883 12.66 32.30 24.14
N GLU A 884 11.94 32.84 23.16
CA GLU A 884 10.68 33.58 23.38
C GLU A 884 9.70 32.80 24.27
N TYR A 885 9.55 31.50 24.03
CA TYR A 885 8.67 30.62 24.80
C TYR A 885 9.23 30.24 26.18
N ILE A 886 10.54 30.24 26.36
CA ILE A 886 11.15 30.06 27.67
C ILE A 886 10.89 31.30 28.53
N ASP A 887 10.94 32.49 27.94
CA ASP A 887 10.65 33.76 28.61
C ASP A 887 9.14 33.86 28.98
N GLU A 888 8.24 33.38 28.10
CA GLU A 888 6.82 33.16 28.41
C GLU A 888 6.63 32.20 29.62
N ILE A 889 7.26 31.02 29.58
CA ILE A 889 7.15 30.04 30.67
C ILE A 889 7.80 30.53 31.98
N HIS A 890 8.87 31.33 31.91
CA HIS A 890 9.46 31.98 33.10
C HIS A 890 8.54 33.05 33.70
N THR A 891 7.61 33.60 32.91
CA THR A 891 6.56 34.50 33.42
C THR A 891 5.49 33.71 34.21
N GLU A 892 5.18 32.47 33.82
CA GLU A 892 4.32 31.56 34.61
C GLU A 892 5.02 30.97 35.84
N LYS A 893 6.27 30.51 35.67
CA LYS A 893 7.06 29.74 36.65
C LYS A 893 8.54 30.17 36.58
N PRO A 894 8.95 31.23 37.31
CA PRO A 894 10.29 31.80 37.21
C PRO A 894 11.42 30.79 37.43
N GLY A 895 12.37 30.74 36.49
CA GLY A 895 13.57 29.89 36.59
C GLY A 895 13.34 28.39 36.41
N ILE A 896 12.13 27.93 36.03
CA ILE A 896 11.83 26.49 35.89
C ILE A 896 12.57 25.84 34.71
N ILE A 897 12.94 26.60 33.68
CA ILE A 897 13.73 26.10 32.53
C ILE A 897 15.15 26.68 32.55
N LYS A 898 16.15 25.83 32.33
CA LYS A 898 17.54 26.20 32.02
C LYS A 898 17.91 25.74 30.61
N MET A 899 18.53 26.59 29.81
CA MET A 899 19.09 26.21 28.51
C MET A 899 20.62 26.12 28.59
N VAL A 900 21.20 25.08 27.97
CA VAL A 900 22.64 24.82 27.88
C VAL A 900 22.98 24.51 26.43
N ARG A 901 23.99 25.17 25.86
CA ARG A 901 24.35 25.04 24.44
C ARG A 901 25.80 24.62 24.24
N HIS A 902 26.03 23.58 23.43
CA HIS A 902 27.38 23.17 23.04
C HIS A 902 27.95 24.06 21.93
N GLN A 903 29.27 24.28 21.94
CA GLN A 903 29.99 25.06 20.91
C GLN A 903 30.25 24.29 19.60
N LYS A 904 30.08 22.96 19.64
CA LYS A 904 30.17 22.01 18.53
C LYS A 904 29.28 20.81 18.86
N GLN A 905 28.89 20.02 17.86
CA GLN A 905 28.17 18.76 18.11
C GLN A 905 29.06 17.81 18.92
N MET A 906 28.59 17.37 20.08
CA MET A 906 29.29 16.47 21.01
C MET A 906 28.72 15.04 20.99
N GLY A 907 27.48 14.85 20.53
CA GLY A 907 26.79 13.57 20.51
C GLY A 907 25.98 13.30 21.78
N LEU A 908 25.00 12.40 21.64
CA LEU A 908 23.93 12.17 22.62
C LEU A 908 24.46 11.77 24.01
N SER A 909 25.50 10.94 24.08
CA SER A 909 26.14 10.54 25.35
C SER A 909 26.72 11.74 26.12
N GLN A 910 27.45 12.61 25.44
CA GLN A 910 28.00 13.82 26.06
C GLN A 910 26.91 14.83 26.42
N ALA A 911 25.88 15.00 25.60
CA ALA A 911 24.75 15.86 25.92
C ALA A 911 23.99 15.39 27.19
N ARG A 912 23.83 14.07 27.39
CA ARG A 912 23.29 13.48 28.63
C ARG A 912 24.19 13.80 29.84
N ASN A 913 25.49 13.61 29.69
CA ASN A 913 26.46 13.95 30.73
C ASN A 913 26.48 15.45 31.06
N THR A 914 26.31 16.34 30.06
CA THR A 914 26.19 17.80 30.27
C THR A 914 24.91 18.13 31.05
N GLY A 915 23.75 17.59 30.65
CA GLY A 915 22.49 17.82 31.36
C GLY A 915 22.51 17.33 32.81
N TRP A 916 23.03 16.13 33.05
CA TRP A 916 23.17 15.57 34.40
C TRP A 916 24.11 16.39 35.31
N LYS A 917 25.21 16.94 34.76
CA LYS A 917 26.11 17.84 35.52
C LYS A 917 25.46 19.16 35.94
N GLN A 918 24.39 19.58 35.26
CA GLN A 918 23.67 20.83 35.52
C GLN A 918 22.44 20.64 36.43
N ALA A 919 22.07 19.39 36.72
CA ALA A 919 20.93 19.04 37.54
C ALA A 919 21.19 19.20 39.05
N ALA A 920 20.22 19.78 39.75
CA ALA A 920 20.28 20.10 41.18
C ALA A 920 19.34 19.24 42.05
N ALA A 921 18.33 18.58 41.48
CA ALA A 921 17.37 17.75 42.20
C ALA A 921 17.97 16.43 42.72
N ASP A 922 17.18 15.59 43.38
CA ASP A 922 17.64 14.29 43.89
C ASP A 922 17.73 13.25 42.76
N VAL A 923 16.70 13.21 41.91
CA VAL A 923 16.57 12.33 40.74
C VAL A 923 16.71 13.14 39.45
N VAL A 924 17.35 12.54 38.44
CA VAL A 924 17.29 13.03 37.06
C VAL A 924 16.45 12.11 36.19
N ALA A 925 15.64 12.66 35.29
CA ALA A 925 15.05 11.93 34.18
C ALA A 925 15.59 12.47 32.86
N VAL A 926 16.18 11.60 32.05
CA VAL A 926 16.68 11.91 30.71
C VAL A 926 15.63 11.47 29.70
N LEU A 927 15.01 12.43 29.02
CA LEU A 927 13.99 12.18 27.99
C LEU A 927 14.46 12.75 26.63
N ASP A 928 13.94 12.20 25.54
CA ASP A 928 14.09 12.81 24.22
C ASP A 928 13.22 14.08 24.13
N ALA A 929 13.64 15.08 23.35
CA ALA A 929 12.86 16.32 23.15
C ALA A 929 11.56 16.15 22.34
N HIS A 930 11.20 14.92 21.96
CA HIS A 930 10.01 14.56 21.17
C HIS A 930 9.14 13.53 21.89
N VAL A 931 8.78 13.86 23.13
CA VAL A 931 7.87 13.10 24.00
C VAL A 931 6.70 13.95 24.48
N GLU A 932 5.63 13.29 24.93
CA GLU A 932 4.58 13.89 25.74
C GLU A 932 4.36 13.07 27.02
N ALA A 933 4.38 13.74 28.17
CA ALA A 933 4.08 13.11 29.45
C ALA A 933 2.61 12.69 29.55
N THR A 934 2.33 11.56 30.22
CA THR A 934 0.97 11.19 30.65
C THR A 934 0.70 11.65 32.08
N GLN A 935 -0.56 11.61 32.53
CA GLN A 935 -0.93 12.03 33.87
C GLN A 935 -0.39 11.06 34.94
N GLY A 936 0.35 11.56 35.93
CA GLY A 936 0.90 10.70 37.00
C GLY A 936 2.02 9.77 36.53
N TRP A 937 2.87 10.26 35.61
CA TRP A 937 4.00 9.51 35.04
C TRP A 937 5.24 9.50 35.96
N ALA A 938 5.43 10.51 36.79
CA ALA A 938 6.68 10.72 37.54
C ALA A 938 6.67 9.96 38.87
N GLU A 939 5.53 9.95 39.55
CA GLU A 939 5.31 9.38 40.88
C GLU A 939 5.69 7.87 40.95
N PRO A 940 5.34 7.02 39.96
CA PRO A 940 5.78 5.61 39.96
C PRO A 940 7.30 5.44 39.82
N LEU A 941 7.97 6.31 39.05
CA LEU A 941 9.43 6.27 38.86
C LEU A 941 10.14 6.71 40.15
N LEU A 942 9.72 7.84 40.71
CA LEU A 942 10.30 8.43 41.92
C LEU A 942 10.08 7.53 43.14
N ALA A 943 8.92 6.87 43.24
CA ALA A 943 8.65 5.89 44.30
C ALA A 943 9.58 4.67 44.21
N ARG A 944 9.88 4.16 43.00
CA ARG A 944 10.78 3.02 42.84
C ARG A 944 12.24 3.37 43.14
N ILE A 945 12.72 4.53 42.70
CA ILE A 945 14.07 5.02 43.03
C ILE A 945 14.21 5.32 44.53
N LYS A 946 13.16 5.86 45.18
CA LYS A 946 13.16 6.05 46.65
C LYS A 946 13.27 4.72 47.41
N ALA A 947 12.69 3.64 46.89
CA ALA A 947 12.78 2.32 47.50
C ALA A 947 14.16 1.65 47.30
N ASP A 948 14.90 2.01 46.24
CA ASP A 948 16.26 1.52 45.96
C ASP A 948 17.00 2.55 45.09
N ARG A 949 17.98 3.24 45.67
CA ARG A 949 18.75 4.27 44.95
C ARG A 949 19.63 3.71 43.82
N THR A 950 19.81 2.39 43.74
CA THR A 950 20.70 1.72 42.77
C THR A 950 19.99 1.17 41.53
N VAL A 951 18.69 1.47 41.39
CA VAL A 951 17.90 1.17 40.19
C VAL A 951 17.98 2.29 39.16
N VAL A 952 18.06 1.92 37.88
CA VAL A 952 17.77 2.82 36.76
C VAL A 952 16.43 2.38 36.16
N VAL A 953 15.41 3.24 36.28
CA VAL A 953 14.05 2.94 35.82
C VAL A 953 13.75 3.58 34.47
N SER A 954 12.97 2.88 33.65
CA SER A 954 12.49 3.34 32.35
C SER A 954 10.95 3.31 32.32
N PRO A 955 10.27 4.37 31.87
CA PRO A 955 8.82 4.33 31.65
C PRO A 955 8.50 3.46 30.43
N VAL A 956 7.25 3.05 30.26
CA VAL A 956 6.81 2.39 29.03
C VAL A 956 6.46 3.45 27.99
N PHE A 957 6.98 3.30 26.78
CA PHE A 957 6.74 4.21 25.67
C PHE A 957 5.46 3.80 24.93
N ASP A 958 4.48 4.69 24.84
CA ASP A 958 3.43 4.63 23.82
C ASP A 958 3.92 5.32 22.56
N LYS A 959 3.49 4.83 21.40
CA LYS A 959 3.99 5.28 20.11
C LYS A 959 3.16 6.44 19.59
N VAL A 960 3.82 7.55 19.27
CA VAL A 960 3.20 8.66 18.53
C VAL A 960 3.59 8.55 17.07
N HIS A 961 2.59 8.42 16.19
CA HIS A 961 2.78 8.36 14.74
C HIS A 961 3.35 9.69 14.23
N PHE A 962 4.48 9.64 13.50
CA PHE A 962 5.21 10.86 13.08
C PHE A 962 4.49 11.72 12.04
N ASP A 963 3.34 11.28 11.51
CA ASP A 963 2.72 11.89 10.34
C ASP A 963 1.26 12.35 10.53
N ASP A 964 0.55 11.86 11.56
CA ASP A 964 -0.73 12.40 12.06
C ASP A 964 -0.73 12.74 13.58
N LEU A 965 0.31 12.34 14.31
CA LEU A 965 0.47 12.48 15.77
C LEU A 965 -0.59 11.75 16.62
N HIS A 966 -1.25 10.70 16.08
CA HIS A 966 -2.04 9.76 16.88
C HIS A 966 -1.16 8.97 17.86
N VAL A 967 -1.73 8.51 18.98
CA VAL A 967 -1.03 7.75 20.03
C VAL A 967 -1.51 6.30 20.06
N GLU A 968 -0.66 5.40 19.59
CA GLU A 968 -0.83 3.95 19.65
C GLU A 968 -0.35 3.40 21.00
N LYS A 969 -1.23 2.67 21.70
CA LYS A 969 -0.89 2.01 22.97
C LYS A 969 0.07 0.85 22.73
N TYR A 970 1.23 0.91 23.37
CA TYR A 970 2.18 -0.21 23.42
C TYR A 970 2.04 -1.01 24.72
N SER A 971 2.22 -2.33 24.60
CA SER A 971 2.28 -3.25 25.74
C SER A 971 3.59 -3.05 26.53
N PRO A 972 3.57 -3.05 27.87
CA PRO A 972 4.79 -3.11 28.68
C PRO A 972 5.68 -4.29 28.27
N SER A 973 6.97 -4.04 28.07
CA SER A 973 7.96 -5.04 27.63
C SER A 973 9.32 -4.71 28.23
N ALA A 974 10.23 -5.69 28.26
CA ALA A 974 11.63 -5.46 28.63
C ALA A 974 12.38 -4.80 27.45
N HIS A 975 13.57 -4.26 27.74
CA HIS A 975 14.47 -3.74 26.72
C HIS A 975 15.67 -4.69 26.58
N GLY A 976 15.80 -5.32 25.42
CA GLY A 976 16.95 -6.12 25.02
C GLY A 976 17.86 -5.38 24.04
N PHE A 977 18.85 -6.09 23.51
CA PHE A 977 19.69 -5.69 22.38
C PHE A 977 20.23 -6.91 21.60
N ASP A 978 20.66 -6.70 20.35
CA ASP A 978 21.36 -7.70 19.51
C ASP A 978 22.91 -7.54 19.60
N TRP A 979 23.69 -8.43 18.98
CA TRP A 979 25.16 -8.30 19.02
C TRP A 979 25.74 -7.12 18.21
N ALA A 980 24.95 -6.44 17.37
CA ALA A 980 25.34 -5.16 16.76
C ALA A 980 25.03 -3.94 17.67
N LEU A 981 24.39 -4.18 18.82
CA LEU A 981 23.90 -3.22 19.82
C LEU A 981 22.69 -2.38 19.38
N TRP A 982 21.88 -2.90 18.47
CA TRP A 982 20.51 -2.40 18.27
C TRP A 982 19.64 -2.83 19.44
N CYS A 983 19.01 -1.86 20.11
CA CYS A 983 18.06 -2.15 21.18
C CYS A 983 16.75 -2.70 20.60
N ILE A 984 16.15 -3.69 21.27
CA ILE A 984 14.88 -4.33 20.86
C ILE A 984 13.91 -4.41 22.06
N TYR A 985 12.62 -4.55 21.79
CA TYR A 985 11.68 -4.96 22.83
C TYR A 985 11.78 -6.47 23.04
N GLU A 986 11.86 -6.87 24.31
CA GLU A 986 12.02 -8.26 24.76
C GLU A 986 10.84 -8.64 25.67
N SER A 987 10.48 -9.92 25.70
CA SER A 987 9.40 -10.37 26.58
C SER A 987 9.86 -10.38 28.03
N PHE A 988 9.00 -9.92 28.96
CA PHE A 988 9.31 -10.06 30.39
C PHE A 988 9.41 -11.54 30.78
N ARG A 989 10.41 -11.88 31.61
CA ARG A 989 10.53 -13.26 32.12
C ARG A 989 9.35 -13.60 33.04
N PRO A 990 8.78 -14.82 32.95
CA PRO A 990 7.77 -15.29 33.89
C PRO A 990 8.22 -15.18 35.36
N GLU A 991 9.51 -15.43 35.62
CA GLU A 991 10.14 -15.29 36.94
C GLU A 991 10.03 -13.88 37.55
N TRP A 992 9.90 -12.84 36.70
CA TRP A 992 9.97 -11.44 37.11
C TRP A 992 8.62 -10.70 36.97
N ASN A 993 7.61 -11.31 36.32
CA ASN A 993 6.33 -10.68 36.00
C ASN A 993 5.14 -11.46 36.56
N ASN A 994 4.85 -11.25 37.86
CA ASN A 994 3.66 -11.80 38.53
C ASN A 994 2.45 -10.84 38.52
N ASP A 995 2.68 -9.55 38.29
CA ASP A 995 1.66 -8.50 38.19
C ASP A 995 2.17 -7.38 37.30
N GLU A 996 1.52 -7.23 36.14
CA GLU A 996 1.86 -6.26 35.07
C GLU A 996 1.81 -4.79 35.51
N SER A 997 1.36 -4.49 36.74
CA SER A 997 1.39 -3.15 37.32
C SER A 997 2.65 -2.84 38.14
N GLN A 998 3.54 -3.82 38.39
CA GLN A 998 4.77 -3.64 39.18
C GLN A 998 5.98 -3.29 38.30
N PRO A 999 7.02 -2.66 38.86
CA PRO A 999 8.33 -2.57 38.20
C PRO A 999 8.89 -3.96 37.88
N VAL A 1000 9.36 -4.16 36.64
CA VAL A 1000 9.90 -5.44 36.16
C VAL A 1000 11.32 -5.25 35.63
N LYS A 1001 12.22 -6.18 35.97
CA LYS A 1001 13.64 -6.15 35.54
C LYS A 1001 13.79 -6.25 34.03
N SER A 1002 14.75 -5.50 33.50
CA SER A 1002 15.06 -5.37 32.08
C SER A 1002 16.55 -5.60 31.83
N PRO A 1003 16.97 -6.33 30.77
CA PRO A 1003 18.39 -6.48 30.43
C PRO A 1003 19.10 -5.14 30.15
N SER A 1004 18.42 -4.21 29.48
CA SER A 1004 18.99 -2.99 28.91
C SER A 1004 18.03 -1.79 29.04
N LEU A 1005 18.34 -0.69 28.34
CA LEU A 1005 17.55 0.53 28.21
C LEU A 1005 17.34 0.89 26.74
N MET A 1006 16.20 1.50 26.41
CA MET A 1006 15.88 1.91 25.02
C MET A 1006 16.40 3.32 24.67
N GLY A 1007 16.49 4.22 25.65
CA GLY A 1007 16.98 5.59 25.46
C GLY A 1007 16.60 6.55 26.59
N ILE A 1008 15.39 6.40 27.10
CA ILE A 1008 14.81 7.25 28.14
C ILE A 1008 14.82 6.53 29.48
N PHE A 1009 15.24 7.23 30.55
CA PHE A 1009 15.37 6.66 31.89
C PHE A 1009 15.33 7.74 32.97
N ALA A 1010 15.09 7.32 34.22
CA ALA A 1010 15.30 8.12 35.42
C ALA A 1010 16.15 7.34 36.46
N ALA A 1011 16.97 8.06 37.21
CA ALA A 1011 17.87 7.50 38.22
C ALA A 1011 18.28 8.54 39.27
N ASP A 1012 18.74 8.07 40.43
CA ASP A 1012 19.36 8.91 41.46
C ASP A 1012 20.62 9.61 40.90
N ARG A 1013 20.70 10.94 41.10
CA ARG A 1013 21.76 11.77 40.51
C ARG A 1013 23.15 11.45 41.08
N VAL A 1014 23.22 10.99 42.34
CA VAL A 1014 24.46 10.61 43.03
C VAL A 1014 24.88 9.21 42.60
N PHE A 1015 23.96 8.26 42.45
CA PHE A 1015 24.25 6.93 41.93
C PHE A 1015 24.82 6.99 40.50
N LEU A 1016 24.26 7.81 39.61
CA LEU A 1016 24.85 8.08 38.29
C LEU A 1016 26.29 8.65 38.37
N LYS A 1017 26.63 9.38 39.44
CA LYS A 1017 28.01 9.84 39.71
C LYS A 1017 28.91 8.68 40.13
N GLU A 1018 28.42 7.81 41.02
CA GLU A 1018 29.16 6.67 41.57
C GLU A 1018 29.53 5.67 40.47
N ILE A 1019 28.61 5.39 39.54
CA ILE A 1019 28.87 4.51 38.38
C ILE A 1019 29.60 5.20 37.21
N GLY A 1020 29.88 6.51 37.31
CA GLY A 1020 30.72 7.24 36.35
C GLY A 1020 30.01 7.80 35.10
N GLY A 1021 28.67 7.82 35.06
CA GLY A 1021 27.89 8.33 33.92
C GLY A 1021 28.11 7.56 32.61
N LEU A 1022 27.56 8.07 31.50
CA LEU A 1022 27.66 7.43 30.18
C LEU A 1022 29.05 7.65 29.56
N ASP A 1023 29.51 6.74 28.70
CA ASP A 1023 30.78 6.90 27.99
C ASP A 1023 30.82 8.14 27.08
N GLY A 1024 31.49 9.19 27.55
CA GLY A 1024 31.69 10.44 26.81
C GLY A 1024 32.61 10.35 25.58
N GLY A 1025 33.27 9.22 25.34
CA GLY A 1025 34.04 8.97 24.12
C GLY A 1025 33.21 8.44 22.94
N MET A 1026 31.89 8.27 23.11
CA MET A 1026 30.95 7.88 22.06
C MET A 1026 30.59 9.04 21.14
N ASN A 1027 30.59 8.80 19.82
CA ASN A 1027 30.37 9.82 18.81
C ASN A 1027 28.91 9.78 18.31
N VAL A 1028 28.28 10.96 18.21
CA VAL A 1028 26.94 11.20 17.60
C VAL A 1028 25.80 10.42 18.27
N TYR A 1029 25.61 9.14 17.95
CA TYR A 1029 24.46 8.31 18.35
C TYR A 1029 24.78 6.81 18.26
N GLY A 1030 24.21 6.02 19.17
CA GLY A 1030 24.15 4.56 19.12
C GLY A 1030 25.14 3.88 20.06
N GLY A 1031 24.67 2.81 20.73
CA GLY A 1031 25.41 2.03 21.71
C GLY A 1031 25.34 2.56 23.16
N GLU A 1032 25.01 3.83 23.38
CA GLU A 1032 25.07 4.47 24.70
C GLU A 1032 24.02 3.95 25.69
N ASN A 1033 22.88 3.47 25.20
CA ASN A 1033 21.79 2.92 26.02
C ASN A 1033 22.13 1.51 26.52
N VAL A 1034 22.82 0.73 25.68
CA VAL A 1034 23.32 -0.61 26.01
C VAL A 1034 24.53 -0.52 26.95
N GLU A 1035 25.42 0.46 26.75
CA GLU A 1035 26.56 0.71 27.64
C GLU A 1035 26.10 0.97 29.08
N LEU A 1036 25.15 1.89 29.26
CA LEU A 1036 24.55 2.19 30.56
C LEU A 1036 23.81 0.98 31.14
N GLY A 1037 22.96 0.32 30.34
CA GLY A 1037 22.18 -0.84 30.79
C GLY A 1037 23.07 -2.00 31.28
N VAL A 1038 24.09 -2.35 30.50
CA VAL A 1038 25.05 -3.40 30.86
C VAL A 1038 25.91 -3.00 32.05
N HIS A 1039 26.45 -1.78 32.10
CA HIS A 1039 27.35 -1.40 33.20
C HIS A 1039 26.63 -1.32 34.55
N VAL A 1040 25.37 -0.87 34.59
CA VAL A 1040 24.55 -0.84 35.82
C VAL A 1040 24.44 -2.25 36.43
N TRP A 1041 24.09 -3.25 35.61
CA TRP A 1041 23.97 -4.64 36.05
C TRP A 1041 25.31 -5.28 36.48
N LEU A 1042 26.40 -4.99 35.76
CA LEU A 1042 27.72 -5.52 36.10
C LEU A 1042 28.28 -4.89 37.38
N CYS A 1043 28.07 -3.59 37.58
CA CYS A 1043 28.65 -2.81 38.68
C CYS A 1043 27.76 -2.72 39.94
N GLY A 1044 26.68 -3.52 40.01
CA GLY A 1044 25.95 -3.80 41.25
C GLY A 1044 24.58 -3.13 41.41
N GLY A 1045 24.14 -2.33 40.44
CA GLY A 1045 22.77 -1.82 40.38
C GLY A 1045 21.82 -2.77 39.64
N SER A 1046 20.65 -2.25 39.27
CA SER A 1046 19.68 -2.96 38.43
C SER A 1046 18.96 -2.03 37.46
N VAL A 1047 18.39 -2.60 36.39
CA VAL A 1047 17.61 -1.86 35.39
C VAL A 1047 16.19 -2.41 35.35
N GLU A 1048 15.19 -1.53 35.40
CA GLU A 1048 13.78 -1.90 35.47
C GLU A 1048 12.90 -1.04 34.56
N VAL A 1049 11.81 -1.62 34.07
CA VAL A 1049 10.71 -0.93 33.38
C VAL A 1049 9.56 -0.77 34.36
N VAL A 1050 8.91 0.40 34.39
CA VAL A 1050 7.82 0.72 35.33
C VAL A 1050 6.50 0.90 34.57
N PRO A 1051 5.63 -0.13 34.48
CA PRO A 1051 4.44 -0.12 33.61
C PRO A 1051 3.40 0.96 33.92
N CYS A 1052 3.31 1.42 35.17
CA CYS A 1052 2.42 2.50 35.57
C CYS A 1052 2.92 3.90 35.19
N SER A 1053 4.18 4.02 34.74
CA SER A 1053 4.71 5.25 34.14
C SER A 1053 4.66 5.13 32.61
N LYS A 1054 3.95 6.07 31.98
CA LYS A 1054 3.76 6.11 30.52
C LYS A 1054 4.26 7.44 29.96
N LEU A 1055 5.01 7.38 28.85
CA LEU A 1055 5.36 8.52 28.02
C LEU A 1055 4.95 8.22 26.58
N ALA A 1056 4.35 9.17 25.88
CA ALA A 1056 4.14 9.05 24.44
C ALA A 1056 5.41 9.55 23.71
N HIS A 1057 5.94 8.80 22.75
CA HIS A 1057 7.21 9.09 22.05
C HIS A 1057 7.04 9.08 20.52
N ILE A 1058 7.57 10.09 19.81
CA ILE A 1058 7.45 10.19 18.35
C ILE A 1058 8.44 9.26 17.64
N GLU A 1059 7.94 8.13 17.11
CA GLU A 1059 8.77 7.15 16.39
C GLU A 1059 9.17 7.68 14.99
N ARG A 1060 10.48 7.86 14.78
CA ARG A 1060 11.04 8.44 13.54
C ARG A 1060 11.48 7.37 12.55
N ALA A 1061 10.86 7.36 11.38
CA ALA A 1061 11.30 6.55 10.22
C ALA A 1061 12.72 6.88 9.69
N HIS A 1062 13.34 7.99 10.13
CA HIS A 1062 14.75 8.29 9.89
C HIS A 1062 15.31 9.16 11.03
N LYS A 1063 16.47 8.80 11.59
CA LYS A 1063 17.15 9.57 12.65
C LYS A 1063 17.99 10.70 12.01
N PRO A 1064 17.81 11.99 12.36
CA PRO A 1064 18.36 13.11 11.59
C PRO A 1064 19.82 13.48 11.92
N TYR A 1065 20.53 12.70 12.74
CA TYR A 1065 21.80 13.11 13.35
C TYR A 1065 23.04 13.05 12.43
N ALA A 1066 23.00 12.24 11.37
CA ALA A 1066 24.07 12.10 10.37
C ALA A 1066 23.50 11.57 9.03
N LEU A 1067 24.29 11.62 7.96
CA LEU A 1067 23.96 11.00 6.66
C LEU A 1067 24.23 9.49 6.64
N ASP A 1068 25.22 9.03 7.40
CA ASP A 1068 25.51 7.62 7.67
C ASP A 1068 25.78 7.46 9.17
N LEU A 1069 24.98 6.63 9.83
CA LEU A 1069 25.14 6.30 11.24
C LEU A 1069 25.99 5.03 11.45
N GLY A 1070 26.17 4.19 10.43
CA GLY A 1070 26.86 2.90 10.53
C GLY A 1070 28.32 3.05 10.98
N ILE A 1071 29.02 4.10 10.53
CA ILE A 1071 30.39 4.41 10.96
C ILE A 1071 30.44 4.71 12.47
N HIS A 1072 29.53 5.57 12.95
CA HIS A 1072 29.46 5.95 14.37
C HIS A 1072 29.04 4.77 15.25
N MET A 1073 28.03 4.01 14.82
CA MET A 1073 27.52 2.86 15.56
C MET A 1073 28.53 1.71 15.65
N LYS A 1074 29.24 1.38 14.55
CA LYS A 1074 30.36 0.41 14.60
C LYS A 1074 31.41 0.82 15.63
N ARG A 1075 31.87 2.07 15.60
CA ARG A 1075 32.88 2.57 16.55
C ARG A 1075 32.39 2.53 17.99
N ASN A 1076 31.17 3.00 18.27
CA ASN A 1076 30.62 3.02 19.62
C ASN A 1076 30.37 1.60 20.15
N ALA A 1077 29.90 0.68 19.31
CA ALA A 1077 29.73 -0.73 19.68
C ALA A 1077 31.06 -1.41 20.03
N LEU A 1078 32.13 -1.13 19.28
CA LEU A 1078 33.48 -1.59 19.61
C LEU A 1078 33.99 -1.04 20.95
N ARG A 1079 33.71 0.23 21.30
CA ARG A 1079 34.04 0.79 22.63
C ARG A 1079 33.35 0.06 23.76
N VAL A 1080 32.06 -0.28 23.60
CA VAL A 1080 31.31 -1.10 24.58
C VAL A 1080 31.93 -2.50 24.66
N ALA A 1081 32.19 -3.15 23.53
CA ALA A 1081 32.71 -4.50 23.46
C ALA A 1081 34.09 -4.64 24.13
N GLU A 1082 35.02 -3.73 23.81
CA GLU A 1082 36.38 -3.70 24.38
C GLU A 1082 36.42 -3.36 25.88
N THR A 1083 35.37 -2.72 26.41
CA THR A 1083 35.29 -2.31 27.83
C THR A 1083 34.54 -3.34 28.66
N TRP A 1084 33.34 -3.71 28.22
CA TRP A 1084 32.36 -4.40 29.05
C TRP A 1084 32.23 -5.90 28.75
N PHE A 1085 32.36 -6.33 27.49
CA PHE A 1085 31.98 -7.69 27.06
C PHE A 1085 33.05 -8.77 27.24
N ASP A 1086 34.24 -8.42 27.73
CA ASP A 1086 35.35 -9.34 27.97
C ASP A 1086 35.68 -10.19 26.70
N GLN A 1087 35.71 -11.52 26.83
CA GLN A 1087 35.96 -12.46 25.73
C GLN A 1087 34.85 -12.50 24.66
N TYR A 1088 33.64 -12.03 24.99
CA TYR A 1088 32.47 -12.09 24.10
C TYR A 1088 32.46 -10.98 23.03
N LYS A 1089 33.44 -10.06 23.05
CA LYS A 1089 33.59 -9.02 22.02
C LYS A 1089 33.68 -9.57 20.59
N LYS A 1090 34.10 -10.83 20.40
CA LYS A 1090 34.12 -11.50 19.09
C LYS A 1090 32.73 -11.54 18.43
N ASN A 1091 31.65 -11.64 19.21
CA ASN A 1091 30.29 -11.70 18.68
C ASN A 1091 29.91 -10.34 18.04
N VAL A 1092 30.36 -9.23 18.60
CA VAL A 1092 30.18 -7.87 18.03
C VAL A 1092 30.95 -7.72 16.72
N LEU A 1093 32.15 -8.32 16.62
CA LEU A 1093 32.93 -8.36 15.37
C LEU A 1093 32.23 -9.20 14.28
N ILE A 1094 31.65 -10.34 14.65
CA ILE A 1094 30.85 -11.21 13.77
C ILE A 1094 29.58 -10.48 13.28
N ALA A 1095 28.87 -9.79 14.17
CA ALA A 1095 27.65 -9.04 13.84
C ALA A 1095 27.91 -7.90 12.84
N TRP A 1096 28.99 -7.14 13.05
CA TRP A 1096 29.37 -6.04 12.15
C TRP A 1096 30.22 -6.46 10.93
N ASN A 1097 30.47 -7.76 10.77
CA ASN A 1097 31.29 -8.37 9.71
C ASN A 1097 32.71 -7.75 9.64
N LEU A 1098 33.36 -7.64 10.80
CA LEU A 1098 34.70 -7.09 11.00
C LEU A 1098 35.71 -8.22 11.28
N PRO A 1099 36.95 -8.17 10.77
CA PRO A 1099 37.97 -9.17 11.04
C PRO A 1099 38.45 -9.13 12.50
N GLN A 1100 38.96 -10.26 13.02
CA GLN A 1100 39.24 -10.41 14.45
C GLN A 1100 40.58 -9.82 14.93
N GLN A 1101 41.55 -9.62 14.04
CA GLN A 1101 42.92 -9.22 14.41
C GLN A 1101 43.16 -7.71 14.26
N ASP A 1102 42.84 -7.14 13.09
CA ASP A 1102 42.83 -5.69 12.85
C ASP A 1102 41.58 -5.32 12.05
N TYR A 1103 40.64 -4.64 12.71
CA TYR A 1103 39.38 -4.17 12.14
C TYR A 1103 39.44 -2.72 11.61
N GLY A 1104 40.61 -2.05 11.66
CA GLY A 1104 40.85 -0.76 10.99
C GLY A 1104 40.00 0.42 11.48
N ILE A 1105 39.41 0.35 12.69
CA ILE A 1105 38.55 1.40 13.26
C ILE A 1105 39.17 1.92 14.56
N ASP A 1106 39.50 3.21 14.59
CA ASP A 1106 39.92 3.88 15.83
C ASP A 1106 38.75 4.01 16.82
N VAL A 1107 38.79 3.22 17.87
CA VAL A 1107 37.84 3.28 18.99
C VAL A 1107 38.07 4.47 19.91
N GLY A 1108 39.22 5.15 19.84
CA GLY A 1108 39.66 6.18 20.79
C GLY A 1108 39.96 5.62 22.18
N ASP A 1109 40.43 6.46 23.10
CA ASP A 1109 40.80 6.01 24.44
C ASP A 1109 39.61 5.48 25.27
N ILE A 1110 39.86 4.37 25.97
CA ILE A 1110 38.94 3.64 26.85
C ILE A 1110 39.59 3.31 28.20
N SER A 1111 40.77 3.89 28.49
CA SER A 1111 41.56 3.61 29.70
C SER A 1111 40.78 3.97 30.97
N GLU A 1112 40.20 5.18 31.05
CA GLU A 1112 39.34 5.60 32.17
C GLU A 1112 38.18 4.62 32.42
N ARG A 1113 37.54 4.11 31.36
CA ARG A 1113 36.41 3.16 31.44
C ARG A 1113 36.87 1.78 31.93
N LYS A 1114 38.04 1.32 31.50
CA LYS A 1114 38.67 0.08 31.98
C LYS A 1114 39.15 0.19 33.44
N GLU A 1115 39.59 1.36 33.87
CA GLU A 1115 39.91 1.64 35.28
C GLU A 1115 38.66 1.73 36.15
N LEU A 1116 37.59 2.37 35.67
CA LEU A 1116 36.29 2.45 36.34
C LEU A 1116 35.71 1.05 36.61
N LYS A 1117 35.72 0.15 35.60
CA LYS A 1117 35.30 -1.26 35.74
C LYS A 1117 36.08 -2.01 36.83
N LYS A 1118 37.40 -1.78 36.93
CA LYS A 1118 38.25 -2.34 38.00
C LYS A 1118 37.94 -1.73 39.36
N LYS A 1119 37.82 -0.40 39.45
CA LYS A 1119 37.59 0.37 40.68
C LYS A 1119 36.28 -0.01 41.36
N LEU A 1120 35.21 -0.16 40.57
CA LEU A 1120 33.88 -0.58 41.03
C LEU A 1120 33.77 -2.10 41.25
N LYS A 1121 34.82 -2.89 40.96
CA LYS A 1121 34.85 -4.36 41.07
C LYS A 1121 33.69 -5.04 40.33
N CYS A 1122 33.34 -4.52 39.15
CA CYS A 1122 32.19 -5.01 38.39
C CYS A 1122 32.36 -6.48 37.98
N LYS A 1123 31.25 -7.19 37.90
CA LYS A 1123 31.17 -8.62 37.54
C LYS A 1123 31.67 -8.86 36.10
N PRO A 1124 32.11 -10.09 35.75
CA PRO A 1124 32.43 -10.46 34.37
C PRO A 1124 31.16 -10.55 33.51
N PHE A 1125 31.27 -10.29 32.20
CA PHE A 1125 30.12 -10.30 31.29
C PHE A 1125 29.44 -11.68 31.17
N LYS A 1126 30.18 -12.77 31.43
CA LYS A 1126 29.61 -14.12 31.56
C LYS A 1126 28.46 -14.17 32.58
N TRP A 1127 28.62 -13.52 33.74
CA TRP A 1127 27.56 -13.47 34.76
C TRP A 1127 26.30 -12.76 34.24
N TYR A 1128 26.47 -11.68 33.46
CA TYR A 1128 25.35 -10.96 32.85
C TYR A 1128 24.59 -11.83 31.84
N LEU A 1129 25.30 -12.58 30.97
CA LEU A 1129 24.67 -13.52 30.06
C LEU A 1129 23.92 -14.64 30.81
N GLU A 1130 24.49 -15.17 31.90
CA GLU A 1130 23.86 -16.27 32.66
C GLU A 1130 22.69 -15.82 33.54
N ASN A 1131 22.71 -14.60 34.10
CA ASN A 1131 21.78 -14.16 35.15
C ASN A 1131 20.81 -13.06 34.68
N VAL A 1132 21.23 -12.23 33.72
CA VAL A 1132 20.47 -11.04 33.27
C VAL A 1132 19.89 -11.26 31.88
N TYR A 1133 20.66 -11.80 30.92
CA TYR A 1133 20.23 -11.90 29.51
C TYR A 1133 20.47 -13.26 28.80
N PRO A 1134 20.08 -14.42 29.39
CA PRO A 1134 20.25 -15.73 28.76
C PRO A 1134 19.48 -15.99 27.46
N SER A 1135 18.60 -15.07 27.00
CA SER A 1135 17.99 -15.18 25.67
C SER A 1135 18.97 -14.84 24.53
N LEU A 1136 20.02 -14.06 24.81
CA LEU A 1136 21.07 -13.66 23.87
C LEU A 1136 22.07 -14.81 23.64
N MET A 1137 22.05 -15.42 22.46
CA MET A 1137 22.90 -16.57 22.10
C MET A 1137 24.36 -16.20 21.99
N ILE A 1138 25.26 -17.15 22.28
CA ILE A 1138 26.70 -16.99 22.11
C ILE A 1138 27.15 -17.74 20.86
N TRP A 1139 27.74 -17.03 19.89
CA TRP A 1139 28.23 -17.61 18.64
C TRP A 1139 29.63 -18.23 18.77
N ASP A 1140 29.77 -19.20 19.69
CA ASP A 1140 31.04 -19.90 19.92
C ASP A 1140 31.42 -20.89 18.81
N ASN A 1141 30.45 -21.36 18.02
CA ASN A 1141 30.61 -22.39 16.99
C ASN A 1141 30.93 -21.85 15.57
N ILE A 1142 31.08 -20.55 15.37
CA ILE A 1142 31.38 -19.98 14.04
C ILE A 1142 32.88 -20.06 13.75
N MET A 1143 33.24 -20.82 12.71
CA MET A 1143 34.62 -20.97 12.23
C MET A 1143 35.03 -19.86 11.25
N GLY A 1144 34.08 -19.35 10.46
CA GLY A 1144 34.35 -18.32 9.46
C GLY A 1144 33.10 -17.52 9.10
N TYR A 1145 33.30 -16.26 8.71
CA TYR A 1145 32.24 -15.35 8.31
C TYR A 1145 32.75 -14.33 7.29
N GLY A 1146 31.86 -13.78 6.46
CA GLY A 1146 32.23 -12.86 5.38
C GLY A 1146 31.20 -12.87 4.25
N THR A 1147 31.66 -12.85 3.01
CA THR A 1147 30.81 -12.98 1.81
C THR A 1147 31.31 -14.12 0.92
N LEU A 1148 30.43 -15.07 0.57
CA LEU A 1148 30.77 -16.15 -0.36
C LEU A 1148 30.85 -15.63 -1.81
N LYS A 1149 32.05 -15.20 -2.22
CA LYS A 1149 32.36 -14.72 -3.58
C LYS A 1149 32.43 -15.90 -4.56
N ASN A 1150 31.73 -15.80 -5.69
CA ASN A 1150 31.88 -16.77 -6.78
C ASN A 1150 33.22 -16.53 -7.49
N SER A 1151 34.08 -17.55 -7.54
CA SER A 1151 35.41 -17.42 -8.14
C SER A 1151 35.40 -17.38 -9.66
N LEU A 1152 34.53 -18.15 -10.32
CA LEU A 1152 34.35 -18.13 -11.78
C LEU A 1152 33.78 -16.79 -12.27
N PHE A 1153 32.95 -16.15 -11.45
CA PHE A 1153 32.31 -14.88 -11.74
C PHE A 1153 32.61 -13.86 -10.65
N GLU A 1154 33.88 -13.43 -10.52
CA GLU A 1154 34.41 -12.60 -9.42
C GLU A 1154 33.63 -11.34 -9.03
N LYS A 1155 32.73 -10.84 -9.89
CA LYS A 1155 31.87 -9.68 -9.61
C LYS A 1155 30.59 -10.05 -8.85
N TYR A 1156 30.34 -11.34 -8.62
CA TYR A 1156 29.14 -11.89 -8.01
C TYR A 1156 29.44 -12.67 -6.72
N CYS A 1157 28.56 -12.48 -5.74
CA CYS A 1157 28.59 -13.10 -4.43
C CYS A 1157 27.26 -13.84 -4.22
N LEU A 1158 27.24 -14.83 -3.33
CA LEU A 1158 26.00 -15.39 -2.82
C LEU A 1158 25.25 -14.30 -2.06
N ASP A 1159 23.94 -14.22 -2.32
CA ASP A 1159 23.03 -13.26 -1.70
C ASP A 1159 21.75 -14.01 -1.29
N GLN A 1160 21.18 -13.64 -0.14
CA GLN A 1160 19.93 -14.16 0.40
C GLN A 1160 18.75 -14.05 -0.59
N GLY A 1161 18.80 -13.06 -1.50
CA GLY A 1161 17.73 -12.81 -2.46
C GLY A 1161 16.54 -12.04 -1.87
N PRO A 1162 15.44 -11.91 -2.63
CA PRO A 1162 14.26 -11.20 -2.16
C PRO A 1162 13.63 -11.88 -0.94
N THR A 1163 13.26 -11.08 0.05
CA THR A 1163 12.52 -11.50 1.23
C THR A 1163 11.08 -10.96 1.17
N PRO A 1164 10.04 -11.78 1.43
CA PRO A 1164 10.10 -13.23 1.66
C PRO A 1164 10.51 -14.01 0.40
N GLY A 1165 11.13 -15.18 0.61
CA GLY A 1165 11.69 -16.04 -0.44
C GLY A 1165 12.68 -17.07 0.11
N THR A 1166 12.83 -18.21 -0.58
CA THR A 1166 13.69 -19.35 -0.17
C THR A 1166 14.80 -19.68 -1.17
N THR A 1167 14.95 -18.93 -2.26
CA THR A 1167 15.98 -19.17 -3.28
C THR A 1167 17.07 -18.12 -3.17
N PRO A 1168 18.28 -18.46 -2.65
CA PRO A 1168 19.41 -17.56 -2.68
C PRO A 1168 19.89 -17.36 -4.12
N VAL A 1169 20.48 -16.20 -4.40
CA VAL A 1169 20.85 -15.78 -5.75
C VAL A 1169 22.34 -15.43 -5.84
N LEU A 1170 22.90 -15.49 -7.04
CA LEU A 1170 24.19 -14.84 -7.33
C LEU A 1170 23.91 -13.39 -7.74
N TYR A 1171 24.22 -12.45 -6.85
CA TYR A 1171 24.06 -11.03 -7.10
C TYR A 1171 25.41 -10.31 -7.10
N LYS A 1172 25.47 -9.07 -7.61
CA LYS A 1172 26.72 -8.31 -7.65
C LYS A 1172 27.24 -8.11 -6.22
N CYS A 1173 28.51 -8.42 -5.96
CA CYS A 1173 29.12 -8.21 -4.65
C CYS A 1173 28.99 -6.73 -4.21
N HIS A 1174 28.31 -6.52 -3.08
CA HIS A 1174 28.12 -5.22 -2.44
C HIS A 1174 28.30 -5.24 -0.91
N TYR A 1175 28.59 -6.41 -0.31
CA TYR A 1175 29.04 -6.53 1.08
C TYR A 1175 28.09 -5.90 2.10
N GLN A 1176 26.79 -6.16 1.93
CA GLN A 1176 25.72 -5.80 2.87
C GLN A 1176 25.09 -7.07 3.46
N ASN A 1177 24.22 -6.92 4.46
CA ASN A 1177 23.70 -8.03 5.27
C ASN A 1177 23.09 -9.20 4.46
N SER A 1178 22.49 -8.97 3.29
CA SER A 1178 21.99 -10.05 2.42
C SER A 1178 23.08 -10.99 1.89
N GLN A 1179 24.33 -10.54 1.82
CA GLN A 1179 25.50 -11.29 1.34
C GLN A 1179 26.38 -11.80 2.49
N HIS A 1180 26.03 -11.49 3.74
CA HIS A 1180 26.73 -12.04 4.89
C HIS A 1180 26.49 -13.55 4.95
N CYS A 1181 27.57 -14.28 5.13
CA CYS A 1181 27.59 -15.73 5.20
C CYS A 1181 28.38 -16.15 6.44
N TYR A 1182 27.91 -17.16 7.17
CA TYR A 1182 28.55 -17.69 8.37
C TYR A 1182 28.67 -19.21 8.27
N TYR A 1183 29.83 -19.77 8.61
CA TYR A 1183 30.11 -21.20 8.56
C TYR A 1183 30.47 -21.71 9.95
N ASN A 1184 29.81 -22.78 10.40
CA ASN A 1184 29.94 -23.31 11.76
C ASN A 1184 30.70 -24.64 11.84
N THR A 1185 31.07 -25.04 13.07
CA THR A 1185 31.78 -26.30 13.36
C THR A 1185 30.98 -27.57 13.04
N GLU A 1186 29.67 -27.46 12.81
CA GLU A 1186 28.80 -28.57 12.40
C GLU A 1186 28.80 -28.75 10.86
N GLY A 1187 29.37 -27.81 10.10
CA GLY A 1187 29.41 -27.81 8.64
C GLY A 1187 28.23 -27.07 7.98
N GLU A 1188 27.41 -26.35 8.75
CA GLU A 1188 26.28 -25.60 8.20
C GLU A 1188 26.73 -24.23 7.68
N VAL A 1189 26.10 -23.76 6.60
CA VAL A 1189 26.28 -22.41 6.04
C VAL A 1189 25.01 -21.61 6.29
N LEU A 1190 25.11 -20.52 7.05
CA LEU A 1190 24.05 -19.53 7.23
C LEU A 1190 24.22 -18.40 6.21
N VAL A 1191 23.13 -17.85 5.68
CA VAL A 1191 23.17 -16.74 4.69
C VAL A 1191 22.13 -15.68 5.03
N GLY A 1192 22.53 -14.41 4.99
CA GLY A 1192 21.74 -13.26 5.43
C GLY A 1192 22.22 -12.73 6.79
N GLY A 1193 21.32 -12.06 7.51
CA GLY A 1193 21.55 -11.71 8.92
C GLY A 1193 21.58 -12.96 9.82
N ILE A 1194 22.41 -12.93 10.86
CA ILE A 1194 22.48 -13.97 11.89
C ILE A 1194 21.65 -13.57 13.12
N SER A 1195 20.74 -14.44 13.54
CA SER A 1195 19.90 -14.25 14.72
C SER A 1195 20.74 -14.25 16.00
N SER A 1196 20.51 -13.23 16.82
CA SER A 1196 21.16 -13.07 18.12
C SER A 1196 20.42 -13.80 19.25
N HIS A 1197 19.19 -14.27 19.01
CA HIS A 1197 18.26 -14.70 20.04
C HIS A 1197 17.84 -16.16 19.94
N SER A 1198 17.72 -16.82 21.09
CA SER A 1198 17.45 -18.27 21.21
C SER A 1198 16.05 -18.72 20.79
N TYR A 1199 15.11 -17.78 20.62
CA TYR A 1199 13.76 -18.01 20.08
C TYR A 1199 13.65 -17.73 18.57
N GLU A 1200 14.71 -17.21 17.94
CA GLU A 1200 14.75 -16.95 16.50
C GLU A 1200 15.45 -18.09 15.75
N HIS A 1201 15.12 -18.25 14.46
CA HIS A 1201 15.68 -19.31 13.63
C HIS A 1201 16.59 -18.75 12.54
N ASN A 1202 17.89 -19.04 12.66
CA ASN A 1202 18.84 -18.86 11.59
C ASN A 1202 18.42 -19.64 10.33
N ARG A 1203 18.72 -19.09 9.15
CA ARG A 1203 18.41 -19.71 7.86
C ARG A 1203 19.66 -20.36 7.26
N CYS A 1204 19.60 -21.69 7.14
CA CYS A 1204 20.64 -22.53 6.60
C CYS A 1204 20.51 -22.68 5.08
N LEU A 1205 21.64 -22.67 4.38
CA LEU A 1205 21.76 -23.12 3.00
C LEU A 1205 21.62 -24.64 2.96
N VAL A 1206 20.74 -25.16 2.10
CA VAL A 1206 20.45 -26.61 2.00
C VAL A 1206 20.32 -27.04 0.56
N ASP A 1207 20.78 -28.25 0.24
CA ASP A 1207 20.32 -28.98 -0.95
C ASP A 1207 19.02 -29.75 -0.61
N LEU A 1208 18.05 -29.65 -1.51
CA LEU A 1208 16.77 -30.36 -1.44
C LEU A 1208 16.87 -31.81 -1.96
N GLY A 1209 18.06 -32.28 -2.35
CA GLY A 1209 18.29 -33.60 -2.93
C GLY A 1209 17.83 -33.72 -4.38
N LYS A 1210 17.63 -32.58 -5.06
CA LYS A 1210 17.12 -32.50 -6.44
C LYS A 1210 18.12 -31.93 -7.45
N GLY A 1211 19.37 -31.70 -7.04
CA GLY A 1211 20.50 -31.44 -7.94
C GLY A 1211 20.56 -30.06 -8.65
N ASN A 1212 19.47 -29.28 -8.71
CA ASN A 1212 19.44 -28.08 -9.55
C ASN A 1212 19.78 -26.76 -8.86
N THR A 1213 19.25 -26.53 -7.65
CA THR A 1213 19.40 -25.27 -6.92
C THR A 1213 19.46 -25.50 -5.41
N PRO A 1214 20.40 -24.87 -4.68
CA PRO A 1214 20.33 -24.80 -3.23
C PRO A 1214 19.16 -23.90 -2.82
N SER A 1215 18.59 -24.17 -1.66
CA SER A 1215 17.55 -23.36 -1.03
C SER A 1215 18.04 -22.82 0.32
N LEU A 1216 17.37 -21.79 0.82
CA LEU A 1216 17.63 -21.17 2.11
C LEU A 1216 16.42 -21.41 3.01
N LEU A 1217 16.57 -22.27 4.03
CA LEU A 1217 15.49 -22.73 4.91
C LEU A 1217 15.92 -22.66 6.38
N ASP A 1218 14.97 -22.48 7.29
CA ASP A 1218 15.25 -22.39 8.73
C ASP A 1218 15.95 -23.65 9.23
N CYS A 1219 17.08 -23.49 9.92
CA CYS A 1219 17.95 -24.63 10.30
C CYS A 1219 17.19 -25.73 11.08
N PRO A 1220 16.31 -25.43 12.06
CA PRO A 1220 15.55 -26.47 12.76
C PRO A 1220 14.57 -27.22 11.85
N MET A 1221 13.96 -26.54 10.87
CA MET A 1221 13.10 -27.19 9.87
C MET A 1221 13.92 -28.09 8.94
N ALA A 1222 15.11 -27.66 8.52
CA ALA A 1222 16.02 -28.46 7.70
C ALA A 1222 16.49 -29.73 8.44
N ARG A 1223 16.91 -29.60 9.71
CA ARG A 1223 17.28 -30.73 10.59
C ARG A 1223 16.09 -31.68 10.77
N THR A 1224 14.88 -31.16 11.04
CA THR A 1224 13.66 -31.97 11.22
C THR A 1224 13.27 -32.72 9.94
N LYS A 1225 13.38 -32.09 8.77
CA LYS A 1225 13.12 -32.70 7.46
C LYS A 1225 14.28 -33.57 6.94
N ARG A 1226 15.39 -33.69 7.69
CA ARG A 1226 16.61 -34.44 7.34
C ARG A 1226 17.20 -34.04 5.97
N LEU A 1227 17.20 -32.74 5.66
CA LEU A 1227 17.72 -32.22 4.38
C LEU A 1227 19.26 -32.18 4.36
N HIS A 1228 19.84 -32.09 3.17
CA HIS A 1228 21.29 -32.02 2.96
C HIS A 1228 21.80 -30.60 3.26
N MET A 1229 22.09 -30.33 4.54
CA MET A 1229 22.45 -29.00 5.04
C MET A 1229 23.93 -28.85 5.46
N LEU A 1230 24.74 -29.90 5.28
CA LEU A 1230 26.15 -29.94 5.64
C LEU A 1230 27.01 -29.69 4.39
N TRP A 1231 27.95 -28.76 4.49
CA TRP A 1231 28.81 -28.28 3.40
C TRP A 1231 30.28 -28.45 3.77
N ASP A 1232 31.05 -29.10 2.89
CA ASP A 1232 32.48 -29.37 3.09
C ASP A 1232 33.33 -28.44 2.20
N PHE A 1233 33.99 -27.46 2.81
CA PHE A 1233 34.85 -26.48 2.13
C PHE A 1233 36.25 -27.03 1.85
N LYS A 1234 36.37 -27.85 0.80
CA LYS A 1234 37.66 -28.40 0.37
C LYS A 1234 38.58 -27.33 -0.22
N GLN A 1235 39.79 -27.24 0.33
CA GLN A 1235 40.86 -26.38 -0.16
C GLN A 1235 41.53 -27.01 -1.41
N VAL A 1236 41.09 -26.61 -2.61
CA VAL A 1236 41.52 -27.18 -3.91
C VAL A 1236 42.79 -26.52 -4.50
N ARG A 1237 43.40 -25.59 -3.77
CA ARG A 1237 44.76 -25.09 -4.01
C ARG A 1237 45.51 -25.11 -2.69
N PRO A 1238 46.79 -25.52 -2.63
CA PRO A 1238 47.57 -25.45 -1.40
C PRO A 1238 47.50 -24.05 -0.77
N LEU A 1239 47.47 -24.01 0.56
CA LEU A 1239 47.62 -22.79 1.33
C LEU A 1239 49.04 -22.27 1.08
N ALA A 1240 49.14 -21.24 0.25
CA ALA A 1240 50.39 -20.56 -0.08
C ALA A 1240 50.85 -19.75 1.15
N LEU A 1241 52.14 -19.78 1.47
CA LEU A 1241 52.67 -19.60 2.84
C LEU A 1241 53.66 -18.43 2.91
#